data_AF-A0A7D5NJ35-F1
#
_entry.id   AF-A0A7D5NJ35-F1
#
_cell.length_a   1.000
_cell.length_b   1.000
_cell.length_c   1.000
_cell.angle_alpha   90.00
_cell.angle_beta   90.00
_cell.angle_gamma   90.00
#
_symmetry.space_group_name_H-M   'P 1'
#
loop_
_entity.id
_entity.type
_entity.pdbx_description
1 polymer ?
#
loop_
_entity_poly.entity_id
_entity_poly.type
_entity_poly.pdbx_seq_one_letter_code
_entity_poly.pdbx_strand_id
1 'polypeptide(L)'
;MKRNIYTLVFLFLAIASFNLLALEQVSNTKLFGKSFRGKEVAPNPALNFDKLLNDKPQAVIFQILDSLANAYSYFSESQQPFVYIPEIGQLITIKRGYWDIDRYPEYTGDNTKNNLFIRYSTDWGMSWSDPMLVYKVESGSQYFNWYARYPSVYAFNYEGDIAYVYTAPCTNGSGWIGFVNGLYYQGSYFPSFSKSFTWKDGNRYNWGGTDSRIVGGMDNDQPYAMAVGTIMIEGGLPLTLTSHLGYRRTNDFDKWTEVIPPQWEASKFKVPVSTDDSARTSLIAGFKFAKDGNLYMAAYANFESSPLNRFFFGVSKSEDLGKTWTDFDIAPPELFDSYLQQYGLSTSLVSWALPQFVPLGDDNYSFLVNINEDTTQTFRLYEEALHQLVEVYKQNGIWGVRKVADLSGYVLAYVAPTSTNQLGEESQLVATVDGNYLLAKWVDFVDVVVNDTTYRRATNDIFVAARNINSNEWSQAKNITESFDYDRITWVPDKIPNDLKNIPLLKLISIPIEGESDVDARIRQRMLDTVPQYVMLGFFDADDIITLKVPEQSAPISEISNIKVYPNPASDVGYVEFTTDTQIPLTISLYDIYGRKVGDLFKGNTFTGVQGISFKTSGLASGVYNVVIEVNGQKISKAINIVN
;
A
#
# COMPACT_ATOMS: atom_id res chain seq x y z
N MET A 1 10.78 8.38 -76.84
CA MET A 1 10.28 9.24 -75.75
C MET A 1 9.81 8.31 -74.65
N LYS A 2 10.69 7.74 -73.82
CA LYS A 2 11.35 8.32 -72.63
C LYS A 2 10.38 9.03 -71.66
N ARG A 3 10.38 8.48 -70.44
CA ARG A 3 10.12 9.05 -69.11
C ARG A 3 8.71 8.92 -68.49
N ASN A 4 8.74 8.31 -67.30
CA ASN A 4 7.86 8.52 -66.13
C ASN A 4 6.65 7.59 -65.93
N ILE A 5 6.89 6.28 -65.83
CA ILE A 5 5.93 5.35 -65.18
C ILE A 5 6.52 4.61 -63.95
N TYR A 6 7.80 4.82 -63.62
CA TYR A 6 8.48 4.09 -62.53
C TYR A 6 8.58 4.83 -61.17
N THR A 7 7.82 5.91 -60.95
CA THR A 7 7.94 6.70 -59.70
C THR A 7 6.71 6.63 -58.78
N LEU A 8 5.58 6.03 -59.22
CA LEU A 8 4.36 6.02 -58.40
C LEU A 8 4.04 4.69 -57.69
N VAL A 9 4.69 3.58 -58.06
CA VAL A 9 4.40 2.26 -57.46
C VAL A 9 5.37 1.90 -56.32
N PHE A 10 6.55 2.52 -56.27
CA PHE A 10 7.49 2.34 -55.15
C PHE A 10 7.21 3.23 -53.92
N LEU A 11 6.33 4.24 -54.05
CA LEU A 11 6.00 5.12 -52.94
C LEU A 11 4.87 4.58 -52.03
N PHE A 12 4.03 3.67 -52.54
CA PHE A 12 2.94 3.08 -51.75
C PHE A 12 3.33 1.81 -50.97
N LEU A 13 4.39 1.11 -51.39
CA LEU A 13 4.92 -0.05 -50.66
C LEU A 13 6.00 0.32 -49.62
N ALA A 14 6.62 1.49 -49.73
CA ALA A 14 7.52 2.01 -48.71
C ALA A 14 6.77 2.64 -47.51
N ILE A 15 5.58 3.21 -47.72
CA ILE A 15 4.80 3.83 -46.62
C ILE A 15 4.02 2.78 -45.80
N ALA A 16 3.73 1.60 -46.38
CA ALA A 16 3.10 0.49 -45.68
C ALA A 16 4.08 -0.42 -44.91
N SER A 17 5.39 -0.36 -45.23
CA SER A 17 6.41 -1.20 -44.60
C SER A 17 7.17 -0.49 -43.47
N PHE A 18 7.07 0.84 -43.38
CA PHE A 18 7.69 1.64 -42.32
C PHE A 18 6.75 1.95 -41.13
N ASN A 19 5.49 1.50 -41.19
CA ASN A 19 4.51 1.66 -40.09
C ASN A 19 4.16 0.37 -39.35
N LEU A 20 4.80 -0.77 -39.68
CA LEU A 20 4.58 -2.05 -38.96
C LEU A 20 5.81 -2.56 -38.18
N LEU A 21 6.94 -1.85 -38.29
CA LEU A 21 8.18 -2.16 -37.54
C LEU A 21 8.70 -0.96 -36.74
N ALA A 22 7.85 0.05 -36.53
CA ALA A 22 8.07 1.15 -35.58
C ALA A 22 7.08 1.08 -34.40
N LEU A 23 6.73 -0.14 -33.98
CA LEU A 23 6.24 -0.42 -32.63
C LEU A 23 7.45 -0.67 -31.72
N GLU A 24 8.40 0.26 -31.76
CA GLU A 24 9.59 0.24 -30.93
C GLU A 24 9.56 1.52 -30.09
N GLN A 25 9.35 1.31 -28.79
CA GLN A 25 9.50 2.31 -27.73
C GLN A 25 8.71 3.60 -27.95
N VAL A 26 7.37 3.53 -27.91
CA VAL A 26 6.67 4.64 -27.27
C VAL A 26 7.22 4.69 -25.85
N SER A 27 7.87 5.80 -25.50
CA SER A 27 8.42 6.00 -24.17
C SER A 27 7.25 6.04 -23.18
N ASN A 28 6.89 4.88 -22.65
CA ASN A 28 6.00 4.68 -21.51
C ASN A 28 6.62 5.19 -20.20
N THR A 29 7.49 6.19 -20.27
CA THR A 29 8.15 6.82 -19.13
C THR A 29 7.19 7.64 -18.28
N LYS A 30 5.94 7.85 -18.73
CA LYS A 30 4.87 8.46 -17.93
C LYS A 30 4.00 7.46 -17.14
N LEU A 31 4.22 6.15 -17.29
CA LEU A 31 3.45 5.11 -16.58
C LEU A 31 4.07 4.70 -15.23
N PHE A 32 5.15 5.35 -14.78
CA PHE A 32 5.92 4.93 -13.60
C PHE A 32 6.14 6.00 -12.54
N GLY A 33 5.41 7.11 -12.60
CA GLY A 33 5.33 8.03 -11.47
C GLY A 33 4.48 7.40 -10.36
N LYS A 34 4.76 7.74 -9.10
CA LYS A 34 3.88 7.48 -7.93
C LYS A 34 2.41 7.55 -8.37
N SER A 35 1.78 6.38 -8.48
CA SER A 35 0.34 6.10 -8.67
C SER A 35 -0.50 7.29 -9.15
N PHE A 36 -1.17 7.19 -10.30
CA PHE A 36 -2.34 8.04 -10.54
C PHE A 36 -3.35 7.74 -9.43
N ARG A 37 -3.31 8.61 -8.41
CA ARG A 37 -4.27 8.74 -7.32
C ARG A 37 -5.50 9.37 -7.94
N GLY A 38 -6.70 9.07 -7.43
CA GLY A 38 -7.93 9.63 -7.94
C GLY A 38 -7.84 11.13 -8.25
N LYS A 39 -8.69 11.60 -9.15
CA LYS A 39 -8.64 12.98 -9.63
C LYS A 39 -8.82 13.96 -8.47
N GLU A 40 -7.84 14.83 -8.27
CA GLU A 40 -7.92 15.85 -7.21
C GLU A 40 -9.09 16.81 -7.47
N VAL A 41 -9.91 17.02 -6.43
CA VAL A 41 -11.03 17.96 -6.44
C VAL A 41 -10.82 19.00 -5.36
N ALA A 42 -10.95 20.27 -5.76
CA ALA A 42 -11.10 21.39 -4.84
C ALA A 42 -12.59 21.73 -4.74
N PRO A 43 -13.28 21.34 -3.66
CA PRO A 43 -14.72 21.58 -3.57
C PRO A 43 -14.98 23.08 -3.39
N ASN A 44 -16.13 23.56 -3.88
CA ASN A 44 -16.46 24.99 -3.89
C ASN A 44 -16.58 25.53 -2.45
N PRO A 45 -15.65 26.39 -1.98
CA PRO A 45 -15.63 26.82 -0.59
C PRO A 45 -16.83 27.71 -0.22
N ALA A 46 -17.54 28.28 -1.19
CA ALA A 46 -18.72 29.12 -0.99
C ALA A 46 -20.03 28.34 -0.75
N LEU A 47 -20.01 27.00 -0.81
CA LEU A 47 -21.16 26.18 -0.46
C LEU A 47 -21.35 26.20 1.06
N ASN A 48 -22.37 26.93 1.51
CA ASN A 48 -22.84 26.86 2.88
C ASN A 48 -23.96 25.82 2.95
N PHE A 49 -23.71 24.73 3.67
CA PHE A 49 -24.76 23.79 4.02
C PHE A 49 -25.41 24.29 5.29
N ASP A 50 -26.70 24.64 5.24
CA ASP A 50 -27.44 24.98 6.47
C ASP A 50 -27.20 23.86 7.48
N LYS A 51 -26.64 24.22 8.65
CA LYS A 51 -26.10 23.33 9.69
C LYS A 51 -27.21 22.47 10.33
N LEU A 52 -27.72 21.48 9.61
CA LEU A 52 -28.63 20.48 10.16
C LEU A 52 -27.82 19.20 10.45
N LEU A 53 -27.17 19.20 11.61
CA LEU A 53 -26.60 18.00 12.24
C LEU A 53 -27.68 16.94 12.56
N ASN A 54 -28.94 17.35 12.64
CA ASN A 54 -30.05 16.52 13.10
C ASN A 54 -30.50 15.44 12.10
N ASP A 55 -30.02 15.48 10.85
CA ASP A 55 -30.41 14.54 9.79
C ASP A 55 -29.38 13.42 9.53
N LYS A 56 -28.40 13.23 10.44
CA LYS A 56 -27.28 12.30 10.23
C LYS A 56 -27.39 11.03 11.09
N PRO A 57 -27.77 9.87 10.52
CA PRO A 57 -28.08 8.66 11.29
C PRO A 57 -26.90 7.88 11.90
N GLN A 58 -25.61 8.14 11.62
CA GLN A 58 -24.53 7.31 12.18
C GLN A 58 -23.11 7.95 12.23
N ALA A 59 -22.97 9.21 12.68
CA ALA A 59 -21.67 9.89 12.69
C ALA A 59 -20.77 9.47 13.87
N VAL A 60 -19.54 9.01 13.60
CA VAL A 60 -18.49 8.86 14.62
C VAL A 60 -18.29 10.18 15.37
N ILE A 61 -18.37 10.14 16.69
CA ILE A 61 -18.06 11.28 17.55
C ILE A 61 -16.56 11.31 17.80
N PHE A 62 -15.92 12.42 17.43
CA PHE A 62 -14.50 12.63 17.60
C PHE A 62 -14.19 13.53 18.80
N GLN A 63 -13.15 13.18 19.55
CA GLN A 63 -12.58 13.99 20.62
C GLN A 63 -11.14 14.40 20.31
N ILE A 64 -10.69 15.53 20.86
CA ILE A 64 -9.30 15.98 20.69
C ILE A 64 -8.40 15.05 21.49
N LEU A 65 -7.49 14.37 20.80
CA LEU A 65 -6.42 13.61 21.42
C LEU A 65 -5.22 14.52 21.70
N ASP A 66 -4.79 15.29 20.70
CA ASP A 66 -3.55 16.09 20.76
C ASP A 66 -3.54 17.22 19.73
N SER A 67 -2.45 17.98 19.67
CA SER A 67 -2.23 19.04 18.69
C SER A 67 -0.85 18.95 18.01
N LEU A 68 -0.79 19.46 16.78
CA LEU A 68 0.39 19.51 15.92
C LEU A 68 0.58 20.90 15.31
N ALA A 69 1.84 21.25 15.02
CA ALA A 69 2.13 22.44 14.23
C ALA A 69 1.62 22.32 12.79
N ASN A 70 1.60 21.09 12.27
CA ASN A 70 1.17 20.75 10.91
C ASN A 70 0.94 19.24 10.74
N ALA A 71 0.48 18.84 9.54
CA ALA A 71 0.03 17.50 9.20
C ALA A 71 1.13 16.43 9.04
N TYR A 72 2.43 16.77 8.99
CA TYR A 72 3.46 15.82 8.55
C TYR A 72 3.82 14.69 9.54
N SER A 73 3.09 14.56 10.65
CA SER A 73 3.16 13.36 11.49
C SER A 73 2.47 12.16 10.82
N TYR A 74 1.44 12.41 10.01
CA TYR A 74 0.48 11.40 9.55
C TYR A 74 0.25 11.40 8.02
N PHE A 75 0.99 12.23 7.28
CA PHE A 75 0.72 12.53 5.87
C PHE A 75 1.64 11.77 4.90
N SER A 76 1.73 10.45 5.06
CA SER A 76 2.39 9.56 4.11
C SER A 76 1.77 8.15 4.18
N GLU A 77 1.69 7.46 3.04
CA GLU A 77 1.24 6.05 2.98
C GLU A 77 2.33 5.05 3.37
N SER A 78 3.58 5.51 3.50
CA SER A 78 4.77 4.70 3.77
C SER A 78 5.21 4.66 5.24
N GLN A 79 4.30 4.98 6.15
CA GLN A 79 4.53 5.06 7.61
C GLN A 79 3.58 4.15 8.40
N GLN A 80 3.87 3.98 9.69
CA GLN A 80 3.13 3.20 10.68
C GLN A 80 2.96 4.06 11.95
N PRO A 81 2.18 5.15 11.88
CA PRO A 81 2.14 6.12 12.96
C PRO A 81 1.19 5.73 14.09
N PHE A 82 0.29 4.77 13.86
CA PHE A 82 -0.79 4.38 14.76
C PHE A 82 -0.90 2.85 14.72
N VAL A 83 -0.44 2.18 15.77
CA VAL A 83 -0.25 0.72 15.81
C VAL A 83 -0.77 0.12 17.10
N TYR A 84 -1.33 -1.08 17.03
CA TYR A 84 -1.68 -1.86 18.22
C TYR A 84 -0.76 -3.08 18.31
N ILE A 85 -0.11 -3.24 19.46
CA ILE A 85 0.80 -4.36 19.73
C ILE A 85 0.12 -5.32 20.71
N PRO A 86 -0.44 -6.45 20.23
CA PRO A 86 -1.20 -7.38 21.07
C PRO A 86 -0.40 -7.95 22.23
N GLU A 87 0.89 -8.21 22.03
CA GLU A 87 1.79 -8.85 22.99
C GLU A 87 1.98 -8.02 24.28
N ILE A 88 1.84 -6.70 24.17
CA ILE A 88 1.92 -5.76 25.31
C ILE A 88 0.58 -5.06 25.60
N GLY A 89 -0.46 -5.34 24.83
CA GLY A 89 -1.80 -4.75 24.98
C GLY A 89 -1.83 -3.23 24.85
N GLN A 90 -0.98 -2.65 23.98
CA GLN A 90 -0.90 -1.19 23.80
C GLN A 90 -1.27 -0.74 22.40
N LEU A 91 -2.17 0.26 22.34
CA LEU A 91 -2.36 1.11 21.19
C LEU A 91 -1.39 2.29 21.28
N ILE A 92 -0.62 2.56 20.23
CA ILE A 92 0.49 3.50 20.26
C ILE A 92 0.36 4.47 19.09
N THR A 93 0.62 5.75 19.35
CA THR A 93 0.80 6.76 18.29
C THR A 93 2.12 7.49 18.43
N ILE A 94 2.75 7.83 17.32
CA ILE A 94 3.94 8.68 17.26
C ILE A 94 3.67 9.94 16.44
N LYS A 95 4.07 11.09 16.98
CA LYS A 95 3.77 12.39 16.39
C LYS A 95 4.91 13.40 16.55
N ARG A 96 4.81 14.49 15.80
CA ARG A 96 5.59 15.72 15.98
C ARG A 96 4.91 16.68 16.96
N GLY A 97 5.64 17.67 17.46
CA GLY A 97 5.11 18.65 18.41
C GLY A 97 4.23 19.76 17.79
N TYR A 98 3.65 20.56 18.67
CA TYR A 98 2.68 21.61 18.36
C TYR A 98 3.31 22.94 17.93
N TRP A 99 4.41 23.35 18.56
CA TRP A 99 4.95 24.68 18.37
C TRP A 99 5.81 24.77 17.12
N ASP A 100 5.38 25.62 16.19
CA ASP A 100 6.20 26.05 15.08
C ASP A 100 7.14 27.16 15.53
N ILE A 101 8.39 26.81 15.85
CA ILE A 101 9.40 27.76 16.32
C ILE A 101 9.77 28.84 15.28
N ASP A 102 9.46 28.64 14.00
CA ASP A 102 9.67 29.68 12.98
C ASP A 102 8.57 30.76 13.09
N ARG A 103 7.38 30.38 13.57
CA ARG A 103 6.22 31.27 13.79
C ARG A 103 6.16 31.84 15.20
N TYR A 104 6.64 31.07 16.17
CA TYR A 104 6.64 31.39 17.59
C TYR A 104 8.07 31.25 18.16
N PRO A 105 9.01 32.14 17.75
CA PRO A 105 10.42 32.05 18.13
C PRO A 105 10.68 32.22 19.64
N GLU A 106 9.71 32.74 20.40
CA GLU A 106 9.76 32.89 21.85
C GLU A 106 9.52 31.57 22.62
N TYR A 107 8.99 30.54 21.96
CA TYR A 107 8.75 29.25 22.60
C TYR A 107 10.08 28.50 22.84
N THR A 108 10.34 28.12 24.09
CA THR A 108 11.60 27.47 24.51
C THR A 108 11.41 26.05 25.06
N GLY A 109 10.17 25.53 25.06
CA GLY A 109 9.88 24.18 25.53
C GLY A 109 10.17 23.10 24.49
N ASP A 110 9.98 21.84 24.87
CA ASP A 110 10.29 20.70 24.01
C ASP A 110 9.20 20.36 22.99
N ASN A 111 7.96 20.83 23.14
CA ASN A 111 6.83 20.50 22.26
C ASN A 111 6.90 21.22 20.90
N THR A 112 8.04 21.14 20.22
CA THR A 112 8.30 21.76 18.93
C THR A 112 7.95 20.83 17.78
N LYS A 113 7.65 21.42 16.63
CA LYS A 113 7.39 20.67 15.39
C LYS A 113 8.57 19.78 14.99
N ASN A 114 9.79 20.01 15.46
CA ASN A 114 10.95 19.22 15.03
C ASN A 114 11.24 18.01 15.92
N ASN A 115 10.59 17.94 17.09
CA ASN A 115 10.74 16.84 18.04
C ASN A 115 9.67 15.76 17.79
N LEU A 116 9.96 14.53 18.25
CA LEU A 116 9.01 13.41 18.20
C LEU A 116 8.54 13.01 19.59
N PHE A 117 7.28 12.62 19.66
CA PHE A 117 6.60 12.18 20.87
C PHE A 117 5.85 10.88 20.63
N ILE A 118 5.92 9.97 21.58
CA ILE A 118 5.07 8.78 21.63
C ILE A 118 3.97 8.98 22.68
N ARG A 119 2.78 8.48 22.38
CA ARG A 119 1.73 8.24 23.38
C ARG A 119 1.22 6.84 23.23
N TYR A 120 0.77 6.25 24.33
CA TYR A 120 0.16 4.93 24.31
C TYR A 120 -1.13 4.90 25.12
N SER A 121 -1.95 3.90 24.85
CA SER A 121 -3.18 3.57 25.53
C SER A 121 -3.22 2.07 25.80
N THR A 122 -3.77 1.69 26.95
CA THR A 122 -3.99 0.29 27.36
C THR A 122 -5.47 -0.12 27.32
N ASP A 123 -6.33 0.75 26.79
CA ASP A 123 -7.79 0.58 26.75
C ASP A 123 -8.37 0.94 25.37
N TRP A 124 -7.64 0.55 24.32
CA TRP A 124 -7.99 0.81 22.91
C TRP A 124 -8.15 2.30 22.56
N GLY A 125 -7.54 3.20 23.31
CA GLY A 125 -7.53 4.64 23.03
C GLY A 125 -8.57 5.43 23.81
N MET A 126 -9.29 4.82 24.74
CA MET A 126 -10.24 5.54 25.61
C MET A 126 -9.51 6.51 26.55
N SER A 127 -8.33 6.13 27.03
CA SER A 127 -7.39 6.97 27.77
C SER A 127 -5.98 6.86 27.20
N TRP A 128 -5.16 7.88 27.41
CA TRP A 128 -3.83 7.99 26.82
C TRP A 128 -2.80 8.49 27.83
N SER A 129 -1.57 8.01 27.69
CA SER A 129 -0.41 8.53 28.42
C SER A 129 -0.16 10.01 28.12
N ASP A 130 0.62 10.66 28.97
CA ASP A 130 1.26 11.92 28.62
C ASP A 130 2.22 11.72 27.42
N PRO A 131 2.47 12.76 26.60
CA PRO A 131 3.44 12.70 25.52
C PRO A 131 4.86 12.42 26.01
N MET A 132 5.44 11.31 25.57
CA MET A 132 6.81 10.90 25.87
C MET A 132 7.74 11.46 24.80
N LEU A 133 8.65 12.37 25.16
CA LEU A 133 9.67 12.87 24.23
C LEU A 133 10.62 11.72 23.87
N VAL A 134 10.70 11.39 22.57
CA VAL A 134 11.56 10.31 22.07
C VAL A 134 12.66 10.79 21.13
N TYR A 135 12.52 11.99 20.57
CA TYR A 135 13.59 12.61 19.79
C TYR A 135 13.53 14.12 19.93
N LYS A 136 14.67 14.72 20.23
CA LYS A 136 14.85 16.16 20.35
C LYS A 136 15.88 16.65 19.36
N VAL A 137 15.52 17.67 18.59
CA VAL A 137 16.46 18.43 17.78
C VAL A 137 17.16 19.45 18.68
N GLU A 138 18.43 19.22 18.97
CA GLU A 138 19.23 20.09 19.82
C GLU A 138 20.00 21.12 19.00
N SER A 139 19.88 22.40 19.37
CA SER A 139 20.65 23.48 18.77
C SER A 139 22.15 23.26 18.98
N GLY A 140 22.93 23.41 17.92
CA GLY A 140 24.39 23.19 17.95
C GLY A 140 24.83 21.72 17.88
N SER A 141 23.91 20.75 17.93
CA SER A 141 24.24 19.35 17.59
C SER A 141 24.57 19.23 16.11
N GLN A 142 25.35 18.22 15.69
CA GLN A 142 25.61 17.99 14.27
C GLN A 142 24.35 17.63 13.43
N TYR A 143 23.23 17.35 14.11
CA TYR A 143 21.95 16.97 13.52
C TYR A 143 20.86 18.03 13.73
N PHE A 144 21.22 19.26 14.12
CA PHE A 144 20.27 20.35 14.42
C PHE A 144 19.33 20.72 13.24
N ASN A 145 19.68 20.33 12.02
CA ASN A 145 18.89 20.54 10.81
C ASN A 145 18.20 19.26 10.28
N TRP A 146 18.10 18.20 11.10
CA TRP A 146 17.40 16.96 10.76
C TRP A 146 15.97 16.97 11.28
N TYR A 147 15.07 17.52 10.47
CA TYR A 147 13.65 17.65 10.83
C TYR A 147 12.91 16.37 10.47
N ALA A 148 12.53 15.60 11.48
CA ALA A 148 11.76 14.37 11.31
C ALA A 148 10.40 14.64 10.65
N ARG A 149 9.97 13.74 9.78
CA ARG A 149 8.68 13.69 9.08
C ARG A 149 8.21 12.24 9.04
N TYR A 150 6.90 12.01 8.96
CA TYR A 150 6.30 10.69 8.73
C TYR A 150 6.83 9.58 9.67
N PRO A 151 6.84 9.81 10.99
CA PRO A 151 7.38 8.86 11.94
C PRO A 151 6.56 7.56 11.98
N SER A 152 7.25 6.47 12.27
CA SER A 152 6.68 5.16 12.56
C SER A 152 7.21 4.64 13.89
N VAL A 153 6.42 3.78 14.52
CA VAL A 153 6.73 3.21 15.84
C VAL A 153 6.39 1.73 15.89
N TYR A 154 7.16 0.98 16.66
CA TYR A 154 6.88 -0.38 17.10
C TYR A 154 7.26 -0.51 18.58
N ALA A 155 6.73 -1.50 19.29
CA ALA A 155 7.09 -1.73 20.69
C ALA A 155 7.10 -3.21 21.04
N PHE A 156 7.85 -3.56 22.08
CA PHE A 156 7.96 -4.92 22.59
C PHE A 156 8.40 -4.91 24.06
N ASN A 157 8.21 -6.03 24.75
CA ASN A 157 8.70 -6.20 26.12
C ASN A 157 10.21 -6.46 26.11
N TYR A 158 10.96 -5.74 26.94
CA TYR A 158 12.39 -5.89 27.13
C TYR A 158 12.74 -5.77 28.62
N GLU A 159 13.23 -6.87 29.21
CA GLU A 159 13.60 -6.99 30.63
C GLU A 159 12.50 -6.54 31.61
N GLY A 160 11.22 -6.77 31.26
CA GLY A 160 10.08 -6.43 32.11
C GLY A 160 9.52 -5.03 31.91
N ASP A 161 10.19 -4.17 31.13
CA ASP A 161 9.71 -2.86 30.69
C ASP A 161 9.33 -2.87 29.20
N ILE A 162 8.70 -1.80 28.74
CA ILE A 162 8.33 -1.65 27.32
C ILE A 162 9.40 -0.80 26.62
N ALA A 163 9.98 -1.38 25.58
CA ALA A 163 10.85 -0.70 24.65
C ALA A 163 10.02 -0.19 23.46
N TYR A 164 10.20 1.08 23.10
CA TYR A 164 9.59 1.67 21.90
C TYR A 164 10.69 1.97 20.89
N VAL A 165 10.58 1.40 19.70
CA VAL A 165 11.52 1.66 18.61
C VAL A 165 10.82 2.48 17.55
N TYR A 166 11.54 3.44 16.98
CA TYR A 166 10.96 4.36 16.01
C TYR A 166 11.93 4.70 14.89
N THR A 167 11.38 5.14 13.77
CA THR A 167 12.15 5.68 12.65
C THR A 167 11.33 6.74 11.91
N ALA A 168 12.00 7.75 11.37
CA ALA A 168 11.36 8.82 10.61
C ALA A 168 12.33 9.35 9.53
N PRO A 169 11.90 9.54 8.28
CA PRO A 169 12.69 10.28 7.31
C PRO A 169 12.90 11.71 7.80
N CYS A 170 14.08 12.25 7.52
CA CYS A 170 14.47 13.59 7.89
C CYS A 170 14.66 14.46 6.65
N THR A 171 14.27 15.73 6.78
CA THR A 171 14.56 16.79 5.81
C THR A 171 15.32 17.93 6.49
N ASN A 172 16.12 18.67 5.72
CA ASN A 172 16.71 19.94 6.13
C ASN A 172 16.02 21.16 5.51
N GLY A 173 14.86 20.97 4.87
CA GLY A 173 14.14 22.01 4.12
C GLY A 173 14.53 22.11 2.64
N SER A 174 15.58 21.42 2.18
CA SER A 174 15.98 21.38 0.77
C SER A 174 15.86 19.99 0.12
N GLY A 175 15.56 18.95 0.90
CA GLY A 175 15.37 17.59 0.41
C GLY A 175 15.37 16.56 1.53
N TRP A 176 15.25 15.28 1.16
CA TRP A 176 15.41 14.15 2.08
C TRP A 176 16.91 13.91 2.33
N ILE A 177 17.29 13.73 3.59
CA ILE A 177 18.70 13.64 3.99
C ILE A 177 19.07 12.34 4.73
N GLY A 178 18.10 11.46 4.93
CA GLY A 178 18.26 10.21 5.66
C GLY A 178 17.13 9.97 6.65
N PHE A 179 17.40 9.16 7.65
CA PHE A 179 16.46 8.74 8.67
C PHE A 179 17.05 8.96 10.06
N VAL A 180 16.21 9.44 10.99
CA VAL A 180 16.44 9.21 12.41
C VAL A 180 15.82 7.87 12.77
N ASN A 181 16.53 7.04 13.51
CA ASN A 181 16.05 5.81 14.13
C ASN A 181 16.27 5.94 15.63
N GLY A 182 15.56 5.18 16.46
CA GLY A 182 15.89 5.19 17.88
C GLY A 182 15.12 4.21 18.73
N LEU A 183 15.54 4.18 19.99
CA LEU A 183 14.95 3.42 21.08
C LEU A 183 14.54 4.41 22.16
N TYR A 184 13.33 4.28 22.69
CA TYR A 184 12.95 4.79 24.00
C TYR A 184 12.81 3.62 24.97
N TYR A 185 13.50 3.70 26.10
CA TYR A 185 13.50 2.67 27.13
C TYR A 185 13.76 3.30 28.51
N GLN A 186 12.96 2.91 29.52
CA GLN A 186 13.11 3.34 30.92
C GLN A 186 13.32 4.86 31.10
N GLY A 187 12.52 5.69 30.43
CA GLY A 187 12.59 7.15 30.58
C GLY A 187 13.66 7.84 29.74
N SER A 188 14.47 7.09 28.99
CA SER A 188 15.57 7.61 28.16
C SER A 188 15.33 7.31 26.68
N TYR A 189 15.83 8.17 25.80
CA TYR A 189 15.80 7.94 24.36
C TYR A 189 17.19 7.98 23.74
N PHE A 190 17.41 7.13 22.74
CA PHE A 190 18.69 6.86 22.10
C PHE A 190 18.53 6.99 20.58
N PRO A 191 18.69 8.20 20.01
CA PRO A 191 18.55 8.41 18.58
C PRO A 191 19.85 8.08 17.84
N SER A 192 19.71 7.48 16.67
CA SER A 192 20.77 7.17 15.70
C SER A 192 20.35 7.61 14.30
N PHE A 193 21.31 7.84 13.41
CA PHE A 193 21.06 8.51 12.13
C PHE A 193 21.62 7.71 10.95
N SER A 194 20.81 7.49 9.93
CA SER A 194 21.19 6.75 8.72
C SER A 194 21.00 7.63 7.49
N LYS A 195 22.11 8.04 6.86
CA LYS A 195 22.11 8.84 5.62
C LYS A 195 22.48 8.00 4.41
N SER A 196 23.73 7.54 4.40
CA SER A 196 24.39 6.90 3.28
C SER A 196 25.40 5.89 3.80
N PHE A 197 25.67 4.84 3.04
CA PHE A 197 26.60 3.78 3.42
C PHE A 197 27.38 3.28 2.19
N THR A 198 28.56 2.72 2.42
CA THR A 198 29.35 2.03 1.39
C THR A 198 29.03 0.54 1.45
N TRP A 199 28.68 -0.06 0.32
CA TRP A 199 28.32 -1.47 0.25
C TRP A 199 29.49 -2.36 -0.18
N LYS A 200 29.30 -3.68 -0.11
CA LYS A 200 30.32 -4.70 -0.40
C LYS A 200 30.87 -4.65 -1.83
N ASP A 201 30.16 -3.99 -2.75
CA ASP A 201 30.57 -3.77 -4.14
C ASP A 201 31.46 -2.53 -4.32
N GLY A 202 31.73 -1.79 -3.24
CA GLY A 202 32.54 -0.57 -3.23
C GLY A 202 31.77 0.71 -3.55
N ASN A 203 30.49 0.62 -3.93
CA ASN A 203 29.67 1.78 -4.25
C ASN A 203 29.10 2.42 -2.98
N ARG A 204 28.78 3.72 -3.09
CA ARG A 204 28.11 4.48 -2.04
C ARG A 204 26.63 4.64 -2.36
N TYR A 205 25.79 4.39 -1.37
CA TYR A 205 24.34 4.38 -1.50
C TYR A 205 23.69 5.35 -0.51
N ASN A 206 22.55 5.92 -0.90
CA ASN A 206 21.67 6.72 -0.07
C ASN A 206 20.36 5.99 0.19
N TRP A 207 19.79 6.21 1.38
CA TRP A 207 18.41 5.84 1.64
C TRP A 207 17.47 6.80 0.90
N GLY A 208 16.62 6.26 0.03
CA GLY A 208 15.67 7.00 -0.78
C GLY A 208 14.27 7.08 -0.13
N GLY A 209 13.47 8.02 -0.64
CA GLY A 209 12.03 8.10 -0.33
C GLY A 209 11.68 8.45 1.12
N THR A 210 10.49 8.01 1.54
CA THR A 210 9.88 8.33 2.84
C THR A 210 9.46 7.06 3.60
N ASP A 211 9.96 5.90 3.21
CA ASP A 211 9.60 4.61 3.82
C ASP A 211 10.16 4.48 5.23
N SER A 212 9.28 4.56 6.22
CA SER A 212 9.63 4.51 7.65
C SER A 212 9.08 3.28 8.36
N ARG A 213 8.58 2.27 7.64
CA ARG A 213 8.06 1.05 8.26
C ARG A 213 9.14 0.34 9.09
N ILE A 214 8.81 -0.05 10.32
CA ILE A 214 9.71 -0.59 11.33
C ILE A 214 9.06 -1.77 12.06
N VAL A 215 9.88 -2.74 12.46
CA VAL A 215 9.52 -3.81 13.40
C VAL A 215 10.60 -3.89 14.48
N GLY A 216 10.26 -4.50 15.62
CA GLY A 216 11.21 -4.79 16.69
C GLY A 216 10.80 -6.01 17.49
N GLY A 217 11.66 -6.44 18.40
CA GLY A 217 11.41 -7.61 19.24
C GLY A 217 12.67 -8.10 19.93
N MET A 218 12.70 -9.38 20.27
CA MET A 218 13.84 -10.06 20.88
C MET A 218 14.43 -11.09 19.89
N ASP A 219 15.74 -11.02 19.62
CA ASP A 219 16.52 -12.04 18.92
C ASP A 219 17.32 -12.83 19.96
N ASN A 220 16.71 -13.92 20.46
CA ASN A 220 17.11 -14.57 21.71
C ASN A 220 17.00 -13.58 22.88
N ASP A 221 18.08 -13.36 23.63
CA ASP A 221 18.10 -12.45 24.78
C ASP A 221 18.49 -11.01 24.41
N GLN A 222 18.69 -10.69 23.12
CA GLN A 222 19.05 -9.35 22.67
C GLN A 222 17.86 -8.63 22.05
N PRO A 223 17.57 -7.37 22.44
CA PRO A 223 16.56 -6.58 21.78
C PRO A 223 17.03 -6.27 20.35
N TYR A 224 16.10 -6.15 19.40
CA TYR A 224 16.43 -5.72 18.06
C TYR A 224 15.36 -4.81 17.46
N ALA A 225 15.78 -4.04 16.46
CA ALA A 225 14.87 -3.31 15.59
C ALA A 225 15.33 -3.38 14.14
N MET A 226 14.38 -3.28 13.23
CA MET A 226 14.63 -3.30 11.80
C MET A 226 13.67 -2.39 11.05
N ALA A 227 14.22 -1.50 10.22
CA ALA A 227 13.46 -0.57 9.40
C ALA A 227 13.80 -0.75 7.92
N VAL A 228 12.79 -0.88 7.07
CA VAL A 228 12.97 -1.04 5.62
C VAL A 228 13.07 0.30 4.91
N GLY A 229 13.68 0.30 3.72
CA GLY A 229 13.72 1.47 2.86
C GLY A 229 14.14 1.15 1.44
N THR A 230 13.85 2.08 0.54
CA THR A 230 14.41 2.06 -0.82
C THR A 230 15.84 2.60 -0.79
N ILE A 231 16.70 2.08 -1.66
CA ILE A 231 18.14 2.38 -1.69
C ILE A 231 18.55 2.74 -3.11
N MET A 232 19.22 3.88 -3.25
CA MET A 232 19.73 4.35 -4.54
C MET A 232 21.23 4.62 -4.46
N ILE A 233 21.94 4.35 -5.55
CA ILE A 233 23.34 4.74 -5.67
C ILE A 233 23.50 6.27 -5.60
N GLU A 234 24.54 6.73 -4.92
CA GLU A 234 24.84 8.17 -4.81
C GLU A 234 25.16 8.75 -6.19
N GLY A 235 24.54 9.89 -6.52
CA GLY A 235 24.60 10.49 -7.85
C GLY A 235 23.66 9.87 -8.89
N GLY A 236 22.94 8.80 -8.54
CA GLY A 236 21.88 8.20 -9.37
C GLY A 236 22.37 7.35 -10.54
N LEU A 237 23.69 7.14 -10.71
CA LEU A 237 24.26 6.33 -11.77
C LEU A 237 25.28 5.30 -11.23
N PRO A 238 25.42 4.13 -11.88
CA PRO A 238 24.62 3.64 -13.02
C PRO A 238 23.18 3.27 -12.63
N LEU A 239 22.24 3.42 -13.58
CA LEU A 239 20.82 3.13 -13.36
C LEU A 239 20.56 1.68 -12.92
N THR A 240 21.43 0.75 -13.30
CA THR A 240 21.38 -0.67 -12.90
C THR A 240 21.51 -0.90 -11.40
N LEU A 241 21.90 0.13 -10.62
CA LEU A 241 22.08 0.07 -9.16
C LEU A 241 21.13 1.02 -8.39
N THR A 242 20.07 1.52 -9.01
CA THR A 242 19.21 2.56 -8.39
C THR A 242 17.94 2.04 -7.72
N SER A 243 17.52 0.80 -7.98
CA SER A 243 16.24 0.24 -7.51
C SER A 243 16.43 -0.83 -6.42
N HIS A 244 17.47 -0.74 -5.59
CA HIS A 244 17.64 -1.68 -4.48
C HIS A 244 16.53 -1.48 -3.43
N LEU A 245 16.07 -2.57 -2.83
CA LEU A 245 15.35 -2.53 -1.56
C LEU A 245 16.27 -3.09 -0.46
N GLY A 246 16.13 -2.60 0.76
CA GLY A 246 16.93 -3.08 1.88
C GLY A 246 16.39 -2.66 3.22
N TYR A 247 17.14 -2.97 4.26
CA TYR A 247 16.77 -2.61 5.63
C TYR A 247 17.99 -2.18 6.45
N ARG A 248 17.71 -1.43 7.51
CA ARG A 248 18.62 -1.08 8.58
C ARG A 248 18.24 -1.93 9.79
N ARG A 249 19.19 -2.62 10.40
CA ARG A 249 18.94 -3.48 11.56
C ARG A 249 19.92 -3.18 12.69
N THR A 250 19.48 -3.26 13.94
CA THR A 250 20.32 -3.11 15.13
C THR A 250 19.93 -4.11 16.21
N ASN A 251 20.91 -4.53 17.02
CA ASN A 251 20.70 -5.28 18.27
C ASN A 251 21.27 -4.54 19.50
N ASP A 252 22.02 -3.45 19.30
CA ASP A 252 22.66 -2.66 20.36
C ASP A 252 22.12 -1.22 20.45
N PHE A 253 21.35 -0.80 19.43
CA PHE A 253 20.81 0.55 19.22
C PHE A 253 21.84 1.68 19.08
N ASP A 254 23.11 1.39 19.29
CA ASP A 254 24.24 2.28 18.98
C ASP A 254 24.49 2.34 17.48
N LYS A 255 24.46 1.18 16.81
CA LYS A 255 24.74 1.07 15.38
C LYS A 255 23.62 0.36 14.64
N TRP A 256 23.16 0.99 13.57
CA TRP A 256 22.26 0.39 12.60
C TRP A 256 23.08 -0.12 11.42
N THR A 257 23.03 -1.44 11.20
CA THR A 257 23.70 -2.11 10.10
C THR A 257 22.78 -2.15 8.89
N GLU A 258 23.26 -1.63 7.77
CA GLU A 258 22.56 -1.65 6.49
C GLU A 258 22.71 -3.00 5.81
N VAL A 259 21.63 -3.50 5.21
CA VAL A 259 21.61 -4.76 4.47
C VAL A 259 20.82 -4.60 3.18
N ILE A 260 21.41 -5.05 2.08
CA ILE A 260 20.72 -5.32 0.81
C ILE A 260 20.67 -6.84 0.65
N PRO A 261 19.53 -7.49 0.93
CA PRO A 261 19.37 -8.91 0.65
C PRO A 261 19.58 -9.22 -0.84
N PRO A 262 20.24 -10.34 -1.21
CA PRO A 262 20.40 -10.74 -2.61
C PRO A 262 19.08 -10.82 -3.40
N GLN A 263 17.99 -11.16 -2.71
CA GLN A 263 16.64 -11.25 -3.27
C GLN A 263 16.03 -9.88 -3.59
N TRP A 264 16.63 -8.80 -3.07
CA TRP A 264 16.13 -7.42 -3.15
C TRP A 264 17.10 -6.50 -3.90
N GLU A 265 18.13 -7.06 -4.52
CA GLU A 265 19.10 -6.31 -5.32
C GLU A 265 18.43 -5.69 -6.56
N ALA A 266 18.95 -4.56 -7.05
CA ALA A 266 18.40 -3.84 -8.19
C ALA A 266 18.27 -4.71 -9.45
N SER A 267 19.10 -5.75 -9.60
CA SER A 267 19.03 -6.74 -10.69
C SER A 267 17.75 -7.60 -10.67
N LYS A 268 16.95 -7.54 -9.60
CA LYS A 268 15.65 -8.21 -9.49
C LYS A 268 14.51 -7.38 -10.09
N PHE A 269 14.80 -6.15 -10.50
CA PHE A 269 13.84 -5.21 -11.06
C PHE A 269 14.34 -4.71 -12.43
N LYS A 270 13.41 -4.29 -13.28
CA LYS A 270 13.75 -3.64 -14.56
C LYS A 270 14.57 -2.37 -14.28
N VAL A 271 15.52 -2.07 -15.15
CA VAL A 271 16.33 -0.85 -15.03
C VAL A 271 15.43 0.39 -15.21
N PRO A 272 15.49 1.38 -14.30
CA PRO A 272 14.70 2.60 -14.46
C PRO A 272 15.18 3.45 -15.62
N VAL A 273 14.34 4.41 -16.01
CA VAL A 273 14.52 5.22 -17.23
C VAL A 273 15.23 6.55 -16.97
N SER A 274 15.39 6.94 -15.71
CA SER A 274 16.09 8.16 -15.30
C SER A 274 16.67 8.00 -13.89
N THR A 275 17.51 8.97 -13.50
CA THR A 275 18.12 9.05 -12.16
C THR A 275 17.18 9.65 -11.11
N ASP A 276 15.92 9.95 -11.47
CA ASP A 276 14.96 10.54 -10.57
C ASP A 276 14.50 9.50 -9.53
N ASP A 277 14.50 9.91 -8.26
CA ASP A 277 13.99 9.15 -7.11
C ASP A 277 12.53 8.68 -7.31
N SER A 278 11.75 9.38 -8.11
CA SER A 278 10.39 9.02 -8.47
C SER A 278 10.29 7.99 -9.61
N ALA A 279 11.38 7.73 -10.35
CA ALA A 279 11.41 6.84 -11.51
C ALA A 279 11.91 5.42 -11.19
N ARG A 280 12.18 5.11 -9.92
CA ARG A 280 12.59 3.75 -9.51
C ARG A 280 11.53 2.73 -9.84
N THR A 281 11.99 1.50 -10.01
CA THR A 281 11.19 0.33 -10.42
C THR A 281 10.85 -0.59 -9.26
N SER A 282 11.10 -0.17 -8.02
CA SER A 282 10.80 -0.93 -6.81
C SER A 282 10.27 -0.02 -5.71
N LEU A 283 9.18 -0.45 -5.06
CA LEU A 283 8.54 0.24 -3.94
C LEU A 283 8.14 -0.78 -2.86
N ILE A 284 8.01 -0.29 -1.62
CA ILE A 284 7.61 -1.10 -0.46
C ILE A 284 6.10 -0.94 -0.25
N ALA A 285 5.38 -2.05 -0.37
CA ALA A 285 3.96 -2.15 -0.06
C ALA A 285 3.70 -2.48 1.43
N GLY A 286 4.60 -3.22 2.07
CA GLY A 286 4.43 -3.62 3.47
C GLY A 286 5.65 -4.28 4.08
N PHE A 287 5.73 -4.20 5.40
CA PHE A 287 6.78 -4.82 6.20
C PHE A 287 6.26 -5.07 7.61
N LYS A 288 5.85 -6.32 7.90
CA LYS A 288 5.10 -6.68 9.11
C LYS A 288 5.30 -8.14 9.48
N PHE A 289 5.19 -8.44 10.78
CA PHE A 289 5.01 -9.79 11.27
C PHE A 289 3.62 -10.34 10.92
N ALA A 290 3.58 -11.64 10.64
CA ALA A 290 2.34 -12.40 10.57
C ALA A 290 2.12 -13.21 11.85
N LYS A 291 0.96 -13.86 11.95
CA LYS A 291 0.56 -14.62 13.14
C LYS A 291 1.42 -15.86 13.40
N ASP A 292 2.05 -16.40 12.35
CA ASP A 292 2.99 -17.52 12.43
C ASP A 292 4.39 -17.10 12.96
N GLY A 293 4.59 -15.81 13.27
CA GLY A 293 5.87 -15.25 13.73
C GLY A 293 6.85 -14.93 12.60
N ASN A 294 6.50 -15.24 11.35
CA ASN A 294 7.34 -14.93 10.20
C ASN A 294 7.22 -13.45 9.82
N LEU A 295 8.33 -12.90 9.33
CA LEU A 295 8.40 -11.53 8.86
C LEU A 295 8.18 -11.49 7.34
N TYR A 296 7.25 -10.66 6.90
CA TYR A 296 6.91 -10.50 5.49
C TYR A 296 7.30 -9.10 5.00
N MET A 297 7.97 -9.06 3.85
CA MET A 297 8.22 -7.86 3.07
C MET A 297 7.46 -7.95 1.76
N ALA A 298 6.53 -7.03 1.57
CA ALA A 298 5.76 -6.92 0.35
C ALA A 298 6.30 -5.78 -0.50
N ALA A 299 6.59 -6.08 -1.77
CA ALA A 299 7.04 -5.16 -2.78
C ALA A 299 5.94 -4.91 -3.81
N TYR A 300 5.83 -3.66 -4.24
CA TYR A 300 5.14 -3.28 -5.47
C TYR A 300 6.22 -2.82 -6.44
N ALA A 301 6.53 -3.63 -7.45
CA ALA A 301 7.75 -3.44 -8.24
C ALA A 301 7.61 -3.95 -9.68
N ASN A 302 8.41 -3.38 -10.58
CA ASN A 302 8.58 -3.84 -11.95
C ASN A 302 9.68 -4.91 -11.98
N PHE A 303 9.29 -6.16 -11.73
CA PHE A 303 10.21 -7.29 -11.57
C PHE A 303 10.90 -7.67 -12.88
N GLU A 304 12.19 -8.02 -12.80
CA GLU A 304 12.98 -8.43 -13.97
C GLU A 304 12.43 -9.74 -14.59
N SER A 305 11.97 -10.66 -13.76
CA SER A 305 11.37 -11.94 -14.16
C SER A 305 9.98 -11.82 -14.78
N SER A 306 9.33 -10.66 -14.65
CA SER A 306 8.02 -10.41 -15.27
C SER A 306 8.19 -10.15 -16.77
N PRO A 307 7.39 -10.80 -17.64
CA PRO A 307 7.35 -10.46 -19.06
C PRO A 307 6.73 -9.08 -19.32
N LEU A 308 5.96 -8.56 -18.36
CA LEU A 308 5.33 -7.25 -18.43
C LEU A 308 6.25 -6.20 -17.79
N ASN A 309 6.60 -5.16 -18.55
CA ASN A 309 7.40 -4.03 -18.08
C ASN A 309 6.53 -3.05 -17.28
N ARG A 310 6.16 -3.43 -16.05
CA ARG A 310 5.27 -2.64 -15.16
C ARG A 310 5.20 -3.19 -13.74
N PHE A 311 4.65 -2.40 -12.82
CA PHE A 311 4.57 -2.76 -11.41
C PHE A 311 3.59 -3.90 -11.12
N PHE A 312 4.04 -4.84 -10.28
CA PHE A 312 3.30 -6.00 -9.79
C PHE A 312 3.57 -6.24 -8.30
N PHE A 313 2.78 -7.14 -7.73
CA PHE A 313 2.82 -7.52 -6.32
C PHE A 313 3.80 -8.68 -6.14
N GLY A 314 4.73 -8.53 -5.21
CA GLY A 314 5.62 -9.62 -4.81
C GLY A 314 5.81 -9.66 -3.31
N VAL A 315 5.99 -10.84 -2.74
CA VAL A 315 6.19 -11.04 -1.30
C VAL A 315 7.43 -11.88 -1.05
N SER A 316 8.30 -11.38 -0.18
CA SER A 316 9.47 -12.08 0.33
C SER A 316 9.28 -12.32 1.83
N LYS A 317 9.67 -13.50 2.31
CA LYS A 317 9.47 -13.95 3.69
C LYS A 317 10.80 -14.23 4.38
N SER A 318 10.86 -13.95 5.68
CA SER A 318 11.94 -14.36 6.56
C SER A 318 11.37 -15.11 7.76
N GLU A 319 11.99 -16.25 8.07
CA GLU A 319 11.66 -17.12 9.22
C GLU A 319 12.67 -16.94 10.38
N ASP A 320 13.66 -16.05 10.22
CA ASP A 320 14.81 -15.87 11.11
C ASP A 320 15.07 -14.39 11.44
N LEU A 321 13.99 -13.61 11.57
CA LEU A 321 14.00 -12.19 11.96
C LEU A 321 14.81 -11.30 11.00
N GLY A 322 14.69 -11.59 9.71
CA GLY A 322 15.28 -10.83 8.61
C GLY A 322 16.71 -11.23 8.23
N LYS A 323 17.31 -12.24 8.87
CA LYS A 323 18.69 -12.68 8.56
C LYS A 323 18.78 -13.29 7.16
N THR A 324 17.78 -14.08 6.76
CA THR A 324 17.61 -14.63 5.42
C THR A 324 16.22 -14.34 4.88
N TRP A 325 16.10 -14.35 3.54
CA TRP A 325 14.88 -14.00 2.82
C TRP A 325 14.64 -14.95 1.66
N THR A 326 13.38 -15.34 1.45
CA THR A 326 12.97 -16.05 0.23
C THR A 326 13.04 -15.13 -0.98
N ASP A 327 13.18 -15.70 -2.18
CA ASP A 327 12.86 -14.95 -3.40
C ASP A 327 11.42 -14.41 -3.33
N PHE A 328 11.14 -13.36 -4.10
CA PHE A 328 9.78 -12.84 -4.22
C PHE A 328 8.86 -13.89 -4.85
N ASP A 329 7.80 -14.24 -4.14
CA ASP A 329 6.62 -14.84 -4.74
C ASP A 329 5.81 -13.74 -5.41
N ILE A 330 5.75 -13.76 -6.74
CA ILE A 330 5.19 -12.68 -7.57
C ILE A 330 3.82 -13.10 -8.08
N ALA A 331 2.84 -12.21 -7.95
CA ALA A 331 1.48 -12.43 -8.46
C ALA A 331 1.51 -12.62 -10.00
N PRO A 332 0.77 -13.61 -10.56
CA PRO A 332 0.72 -13.84 -12.00
C PRO A 332 0.22 -12.58 -12.75
N PRO A 333 0.98 -12.01 -13.70
CA PRO A 333 0.61 -10.73 -14.31
C PRO A 333 -0.70 -10.71 -15.11
N GLU A 334 -1.11 -11.85 -15.66
CA GLU A 334 -2.30 -12.02 -16.50
C GLU A 334 -3.59 -12.09 -15.67
N LEU A 335 -3.47 -12.46 -14.39
CA LEU A 335 -4.57 -12.46 -13.41
C LEU A 335 -5.34 -11.13 -13.42
N PHE A 336 -4.58 -10.03 -13.55
CA PHE A 336 -5.11 -8.68 -13.53
C PHE A 336 -5.82 -8.30 -14.82
N ASP A 337 -5.34 -8.77 -15.99
CA ASP A 337 -6.03 -8.58 -17.27
C ASP A 337 -7.35 -9.34 -17.28
N SER A 338 -7.36 -10.55 -16.73
CA SER A 338 -8.56 -11.37 -16.64
C SER A 338 -9.61 -10.75 -15.71
N TYR A 339 -9.19 -10.13 -14.60
CA TYR A 339 -10.10 -9.33 -13.77
C TYR A 339 -10.67 -8.13 -14.54
N LEU A 340 -9.87 -7.44 -15.34
CA LEU A 340 -10.29 -6.22 -16.06
C LEU A 340 -11.12 -6.50 -17.33
N GLN A 341 -11.00 -7.69 -17.93
CA GLN A 341 -11.76 -8.08 -19.12
C GLN A 341 -13.27 -8.03 -18.91
N GLN A 342 -13.77 -8.30 -17.70
CA GLN A 342 -15.20 -8.17 -17.38
C GLN A 342 -15.72 -6.73 -17.52
N TYR A 343 -14.81 -5.74 -17.48
CA TYR A 343 -15.10 -4.32 -17.68
C TYR A 343 -14.72 -3.83 -19.10
N GLY A 344 -14.32 -4.76 -19.98
CA GLY A 344 -13.82 -4.44 -21.32
C GLY A 344 -12.50 -3.67 -21.30
N LEU A 345 -11.71 -3.82 -20.23
CA LEU A 345 -10.43 -3.14 -20.02
C LEU A 345 -9.28 -4.14 -20.02
N SER A 346 -8.08 -3.60 -20.23
CA SER A 346 -6.84 -4.27 -19.94
C SER A 346 -6.06 -3.46 -18.93
N THR A 347 -5.08 -4.10 -18.33
CA THR A 347 -4.20 -3.51 -17.35
C THR A 347 -3.29 -2.40 -17.90
N SER A 348 -3.16 -2.23 -19.22
CA SER A 348 -2.49 -1.06 -19.80
C SER A 348 -3.34 0.21 -19.77
N LEU A 349 -4.64 0.07 -19.51
CA LEU A 349 -5.63 1.16 -19.47
C LEU A 349 -6.05 1.49 -18.04
N VAL A 350 -5.41 0.90 -17.04
CA VAL A 350 -5.78 1.04 -15.63
C VAL A 350 -4.53 1.30 -14.80
N SER A 351 -4.56 2.37 -14.02
CA SER A 351 -3.59 2.66 -12.96
C SER A 351 -3.89 1.79 -11.75
N TRP A 352 -2.82 1.30 -11.12
CA TRP A 352 -2.85 0.57 -9.86
C TRP A 352 -2.03 1.36 -8.84
N ALA A 353 -2.65 1.75 -7.73
CA ALA A 353 -1.99 2.53 -6.70
C ALA A 353 -1.00 1.70 -5.88
N LEU A 354 -0.13 2.36 -5.10
CA LEU A 354 0.70 1.66 -4.12
C LEU A 354 -0.23 0.95 -3.13
N PRO A 355 -0.12 -0.38 -2.97
CA PRO A 355 -1.09 -1.12 -2.19
C PRO A 355 -0.77 -1.10 -0.69
N GLN A 356 -1.80 -1.33 0.12
CA GLN A 356 -1.67 -1.67 1.53
C GLN A 356 -1.52 -3.18 1.68
N PHE A 357 -0.85 -3.65 2.73
CA PHE A 357 -0.53 -5.08 2.91
C PHE A 357 -0.80 -5.58 4.33
N VAL A 358 -1.40 -6.76 4.40
CA VAL A 358 -1.64 -7.52 5.64
C VAL A 358 -1.23 -8.97 5.45
N PRO A 359 -0.19 -9.45 6.16
CA PRO A 359 0.10 -10.87 6.20
C PRO A 359 -0.73 -11.57 7.27
N LEU A 360 -1.31 -12.73 6.91
CA LEU A 360 -2.16 -13.55 7.78
C LEU A 360 -1.40 -14.75 8.37
N GLY A 361 -0.28 -15.13 7.75
CA GLY A 361 0.57 -16.25 8.16
C GLY A 361 0.36 -17.47 7.26
N ASP A 362 1.26 -18.45 7.35
CA ASP A 362 1.23 -19.67 6.55
C ASP A 362 1.18 -19.38 5.03
N ASP A 363 1.89 -18.34 4.61
CA ASP A 363 1.91 -17.80 3.22
C ASP A 363 0.55 -17.33 2.68
N ASN A 364 -0.37 -16.97 3.59
CA ASN A 364 -1.60 -16.25 3.28
C ASN A 364 -1.41 -14.75 3.56
N TYR A 365 -1.84 -13.91 2.62
CA TYR A 365 -1.74 -12.46 2.74
C TYR A 365 -2.67 -11.75 1.76
N SER A 366 -2.99 -10.50 2.08
CA SER A 366 -3.86 -9.65 1.27
C SER A 366 -3.25 -8.29 1.04
N PHE A 367 -3.45 -7.78 -0.17
CA PHE A 367 -3.18 -6.43 -0.58
C PHE A 367 -4.50 -5.72 -0.86
N LEU A 368 -4.58 -4.45 -0.49
CA LEU A 368 -5.69 -3.57 -0.88
C LEU A 368 -5.17 -2.51 -1.82
N VAL A 369 -5.82 -2.35 -2.98
CA VAL A 369 -5.32 -1.53 -4.08
C VAL A 369 -6.45 -0.70 -4.66
N ASN A 370 -6.18 0.60 -4.86
CA ASN A 370 -7.05 1.46 -5.62
C ASN A 370 -6.70 1.29 -7.10
N ILE A 371 -7.69 1.05 -7.94
CA ILE A 371 -7.54 0.99 -9.39
C ILE A 371 -8.38 2.07 -10.05
N ASN A 372 -7.78 2.74 -11.03
CA ASN A 372 -8.38 3.88 -11.72
C ASN A 372 -8.16 3.72 -13.22
N GLU A 373 -9.23 3.68 -14.00
CA GLU A 373 -9.16 3.69 -15.47
C GLU A 373 -8.51 4.99 -15.97
N ASP A 374 -7.61 4.85 -16.94
CA ASP A 374 -6.96 5.96 -17.61
C ASP A 374 -7.89 6.52 -18.70
N THR A 375 -8.75 7.45 -18.30
CA THR A 375 -9.72 8.10 -19.19
C THR A 375 -9.08 8.90 -20.31
N THR A 376 -7.78 9.21 -20.23
CA THR A 376 -7.06 9.88 -21.32
C THR A 376 -6.75 8.94 -22.48
N GLN A 377 -6.69 7.62 -22.21
CA GLN A 377 -6.49 6.58 -23.20
C GLN A 377 -7.81 5.94 -23.65
N THR A 378 -8.76 5.74 -22.73
CA THR A 378 -10.05 5.13 -23.07
C THR A 378 -11.07 6.11 -23.62
N PHE A 379 -10.85 7.41 -23.41
CA PHE A 379 -11.77 8.50 -23.77
C PHE A 379 -13.17 8.38 -23.15
N ARG A 380 -13.36 7.56 -22.10
CA ARG A 380 -14.59 7.53 -21.31
C ARG A 380 -14.74 8.80 -20.47
N LEU A 381 -15.97 9.17 -20.16
CA LEU A 381 -16.21 10.20 -19.14
C LEU A 381 -15.68 9.70 -17.80
N TYR A 382 -15.09 10.58 -17.00
CA TYR A 382 -14.49 10.20 -15.72
C TYR A 382 -15.52 9.58 -14.78
N GLU A 383 -16.73 10.13 -14.78
CA GLU A 383 -17.86 9.64 -14.00
C GLU A 383 -18.38 8.26 -14.45
N GLU A 384 -18.00 7.79 -15.64
CA GLU A 384 -18.39 6.47 -16.20
C GLU A 384 -17.22 5.47 -16.20
N ALA A 385 -16.03 5.91 -15.80
CA ALA A 385 -14.81 5.14 -15.84
C ALA A 385 -14.70 4.19 -14.62
N LEU A 386 -13.92 3.13 -14.76
CA LEU A 386 -13.72 2.18 -13.67
C LEU A 386 -12.86 2.81 -12.55
N HIS A 387 -13.47 3.01 -11.39
CA HIS A 387 -12.80 3.41 -10.15
C HIS A 387 -13.18 2.41 -9.06
N GLN A 388 -12.22 1.64 -8.57
CA GLN A 388 -12.51 0.56 -7.63
C GLN A 388 -11.43 0.38 -6.58
N LEU A 389 -11.87 -0.16 -5.44
CA LEU A 389 -11.03 -0.77 -4.45
C LEU A 389 -11.05 -2.29 -4.68
N VAL A 390 -9.87 -2.91 -4.79
CA VAL A 390 -9.73 -4.35 -5.00
C VAL A 390 -8.81 -4.98 -3.97
N GLU A 391 -9.12 -6.23 -3.62
CA GLU A 391 -8.23 -7.09 -2.85
C GLU A 391 -7.45 -7.99 -3.82
N VAL A 392 -6.12 -7.88 -3.80
CA VAL A 392 -5.21 -8.86 -4.42
C VAL A 392 -4.69 -9.74 -3.31
N TYR A 393 -4.95 -11.03 -3.33
CA TYR A 393 -4.65 -11.91 -2.20
C TYR A 393 -3.86 -13.13 -2.65
N LYS A 394 -3.14 -13.74 -1.71
CA LYS A 394 -2.73 -15.13 -1.80
C LYS A 394 -3.35 -15.90 -0.64
N GLN A 395 -4.04 -16.98 -0.95
CA GLN A 395 -4.67 -17.85 0.04
C GLN A 395 -4.55 -19.31 -0.38
N ASN A 396 -4.10 -20.18 0.52
CA ASN A 396 -3.86 -21.61 0.26
C ASN A 396 -2.99 -21.86 -0.98
N GLY A 397 -1.95 -21.03 -1.19
CA GLY A 397 -1.06 -21.15 -2.35
C GLY A 397 -1.59 -20.53 -3.65
N ILE A 398 -2.82 -20.03 -3.69
CA ILE A 398 -3.42 -19.45 -4.90
C ILE A 398 -3.46 -17.92 -4.81
N TRP A 399 -3.03 -17.24 -5.87
CA TRP A 399 -3.23 -15.81 -6.04
C TRP A 399 -4.61 -15.51 -6.64
N GLY A 400 -5.27 -14.44 -6.20
CA GLY A 400 -6.54 -14.03 -6.77
C GLY A 400 -6.81 -12.53 -6.64
N VAL A 401 -7.82 -12.05 -7.37
CA VAL A 401 -8.30 -10.67 -7.30
C VAL A 401 -9.81 -10.67 -7.10
N ARG A 402 -10.29 -9.86 -6.16
CA ARG A 402 -11.72 -9.66 -5.92
C ARG A 402 -12.03 -8.20 -5.63
N LYS A 403 -13.24 -7.76 -5.99
CA LYS A 403 -13.73 -6.41 -5.73
C LYS A 403 -14.01 -6.22 -4.23
N VAL A 404 -13.65 -5.05 -3.71
CA VAL A 404 -14.01 -4.59 -2.36
C VAL A 404 -15.14 -3.57 -2.46
N ALA A 405 -14.97 -2.50 -3.24
CA ALA A 405 -15.95 -1.44 -3.43
C ALA A 405 -15.76 -0.72 -4.77
N ASP A 406 -16.82 -0.08 -5.29
CA ASP A 406 -16.66 0.98 -6.28
C ASP A 406 -16.28 2.29 -5.57
N LEU A 407 -15.56 3.15 -6.26
CA LEU A 407 -15.10 4.45 -5.77
C LEU A 407 -15.64 5.56 -6.66
N SER A 408 -15.72 6.79 -6.14
CA SER A 408 -15.97 7.97 -6.98
C SER A 408 -14.79 8.32 -7.90
N GLY A 409 -13.59 7.83 -7.53
CA GLY A 409 -12.33 8.17 -8.20
C GLY A 409 -11.78 9.54 -7.82
N TYR A 410 -12.37 10.28 -6.89
CA TYR A 410 -11.90 11.62 -6.52
C TYR A 410 -11.17 11.65 -5.17
N VAL A 411 -10.20 12.54 -5.04
CA VAL A 411 -9.46 12.78 -3.78
C VAL A 411 -9.36 14.25 -3.46
N LEU A 412 -9.20 14.59 -2.17
CA LEU A 412 -9.18 15.98 -1.73
C LEU A 412 -7.92 16.70 -2.21
N ALA A 413 -8.08 17.86 -2.85
CA ALA A 413 -6.97 18.74 -3.22
C ALA A 413 -6.54 19.64 -2.06
N TYR A 414 -5.25 19.67 -1.70
CA TYR A 414 -4.71 20.54 -0.64
C TYR A 414 -4.20 21.90 -1.18
N VAL A 415 -4.11 22.93 -0.32
CA VAL A 415 -3.86 24.34 -0.70
C VAL A 415 -2.38 24.78 -0.64
N ALA A 416 -1.44 24.03 -0.03
CA ALA A 416 -0.04 24.48 0.13
C ALA A 416 1.00 23.33 0.28
N PRO A 417 2.31 23.62 0.11
CA PRO A 417 3.00 23.96 -1.14
C PRO A 417 3.23 22.73 -2.05
N THR A 418 2.91 21.53 -1.58
CA THR A 418 2.91 20.31 -2.39
C THR A 418 1.48 20.07 -2.85
N SER A 419 1.15 20.45 -4.09
CA SER A 419 -0.17 20.23 -4.71
C SER A 419 -0.45 18.75 -5.05
N THR A 420 -0.04 17.83 -4.18
CA THR A 420 -0.13 16.40 -4.38
C THR A 420 -0.55 15.74 -3.08
N ASN A 421 -1.77 15.20 -3.06
CA ASN A 421 -2.28 14.41 -1.95
C ASN A 421 -1.45 13.11 -1.78
N GLN A 422 -0.60 13.05 -0.74
CA GLN A 422 0.28 11.91 -0.46
C GLN A 422 -0.43 10.69 0.17
N LEU A 423 -1.72 10.79 0.47
CA LEU A 423 -2.53 9.67 0.95
C LEU A 423 -3.57 9.19 -0.07
N GLY A 424 -3.84 9.96 -1.13
CA GLY A 424 -4.82 9.59 -2.14
C GLY A 424 -6.22 9.43 -1.54
N GLU A 425 -6.85 8.29 -1.81
CA GLU A 425 -8.13 7.84 -1.24
C GLU A 425 -7.99 7.38 0.24
N GLU A 426 -6.80 7.51 0.84
CA GLU A 426 -6.49 7.16 2.24
C GLU A 426 -6.86 5.73 2.63
N SER A 427 -6.71 4.80 1.68
CA SER A 427 -7.10 3.41 1.88
C SER A 427 -6.15 2.68 2.85
N GLN A 428 -6.73 1.85 3.72
CA GLN A 428 -6.03 1.02 4.68
C GLN A 428 -6.66 -0.37 4.73
N LEU A 429 -5.80 -1.39 4.77
CA LEU A 429 -6.19 -2.77 5.06
C LEU A 429 -5.61 -3.18 6.41
N VAL A 430 -6.47 -3.68 7.29
CA VAL A 430 -6.09 -4.14 8.63
C VAL A 430 -6.78 -5.46 8.95
N ALA A 431 -6.26 -6.18 9.93
CA ALA A 431 -6.86 -7.41 10.42
C ALA A 431 -7.19 -7.31 11.90
N THR A 432 -8.18 -8.10 12.33
CA THR A 432 -8.38 -8.35 13.76
C THR A 432 -7.15 -9.00 14.38
N VAL A 433 -6.97 -8.84 15.69
CA VAL A 433 -5.85 -9.44 16.44
C VAL A 433 -5.76 -10.95 16.22
N ASP A 434 -6.90 -11.64 16.20
CA ASP A 434 -6.99 -13.08 15.95
C ASP A 434 -6.78 -13.48 14.48
N GLY A 435 -6.81 -12.52 13.56
CA GLY A 435 -6.69 -12.71 12.12
C GLY A 435 -7.93 -13.26 11.43
N ASN A 436 -9.09 -13.33 12.10
CA ASN A 436 -10.31 -13.91 11.54
C ASN A 436 -11.05 -12.96 10.59
N TYR A 437 -10.83 -11.66 10.70
CA TYR A 437 -11.48 -10.65 9.87
C TYR A 437 -10.46 -9.67 9.29
N LEU A 438 -10.73 -9.24 8.06
CA LEU A 438 -10.12 -8.09 7.43
C LEU A 438 -11.09 -6.92 7.44
N LEU A 439 -10.56 -5.71 7.57
CA LEU A 439 -11.28 -4.46 7.39
C LEU A 439 -10.54 -3.59 6.37
N ALA A 440 -11.25 -3.15 5.34
CA ALA A 440 -10.82 -2.12 4.42
C ALA A 440 -11.46 -0.79 4.86
N LYS A 441 -10.64 0.26 5.00
CA LYS A 441 -11.07 1.64 5.25
C LYS A 441 -10.61 2.51 4.09
N TRP A 442 -11.39 3.49 3.66
CA TRP A 442 -10.98 4.51 2.69
C TRP A 442 -11.75 5.82 2.91
N VAL A 443 -11.34 6.88 2.22
CA VAL A 443 -12.03 8.16 2.16
C VAL A 443 -12.51 8.39 0.73
N ASP A 444 -13.78 8.74 0.56
CA ASP A 444 -14.36 8.97 -0.76
C ASP A 444 -15.33 10.16 -0.78
N PHE A 445 -15.50 10.76 -1.95
CA PHE A 445 -16.41 11.90 -2.13
C PHE A 445 -17.86 11.47 -2.19
N VAL A 446 -18.70 12.29 -1.55
CA VAL A 446 -20.15 12.15 -1.57
C VAL A 446 -20.81 13.39 -2.18
N ASP A 447 -21.93 13.15 -2.85
CA ASP A 447 -22.81 14.20 -3.36
C ASP A 447 -23.75 14.64 -2.23
N VAL A 448 -23.96 15.95 -2.09
CA VAL A 448 -24.84 16.51 -1.05
C VAL A 448 -26.07 17.13 -1.70
N VAL A 449 -27.27 16.86 -1.17
CA VAL A 449 -28.51 17.46 -1.67
C VAL A 449 -28.98 18.54 -0.69
N VAL A 450 -29.18 19.76 -1.17
CA VAL A 450 -29.78 20.87 -0.39
C VAL A 450 -30.91 21.48 -1.20
N ASN A 451 -32.11 21.56 -0.63
CA ASN A 451 -33.30 22.16 -1.27
C ASN A 451 -33.48 21.68 -2.74
N ASP A 452 -33.53 20.35 -2.93
CA ASP A 452 -33.65 19.67 -4.23
C ASP A 452 -32.49 19.89 -5.23
N THR A 453 -31.41 20.55 -4.81
CA THR A 453 -30.20 20.74 -5.61
C THR A 453 -29.10 19.77 -5.18
N THR A 454 -28.63 18.92 -6.09
CA THR A 454 -27.46 18.06 -5.86
C THR A 454 -26.16 18.81 -6.12
N TYR A 455 -25.38 19.01 -5.06
CA TYR A 455 -24.01 19.49 -5.09
C TYR A 455 -23.06 18.31 -5.17
N ARG A 456 -22.55 18.06 -6.38
CA ARG A 456 -21.69 16.91 -6.62
C ARG A 456 -20.33 17.06 -5.97
N ARG A 457 -19.83 16.00 -5.33
CA ARG A 457 -18.49 15.92 -4.70
C ARG A 457 -18.28 17.06 -3.72
N ALA A 458 -19.32 17.34 -2.95
CA ALA A 458 -19.37 18.48 -2.05
C ALA A 458 -18.53 18.23 -0.81
N THR A 459 -18.65 17.04 -0.21
CA THR A 459 -17.92 16.61 0.99
C THR A 459 -17.30 15.25 0.72
N ASN A 460 -16.52 14.75 1.67
CA ASN A 460 -15.96 13.41 1.64
C ASN A 460 -16.09 12.77 3.02
N ASP A 461 -16.27 11.46 3.00
CA ASP A 461 -16.55 10.67 4.19
C ASP A 461 -15.61 9.48 4.30
N ILE A 462 -15.54 8.89 5.49
CA ILE A 462 -14.82 7.66 5.76
C ILE A 462 -15.77 6.50 5.54
N PHE A 463 -15.33 5.53 4.73
CA PHE A 463 -16.04 4.31 4.44
C PHE A 463 -15.27 3.10 4.92
N VAL A 464 -16.02 2.06 5.30
CA VAL A 464 -15.45 0.77 5.68
C VAL A 464 -16.19 -0.39 5.02
N ALA A 465 -15.48 -1.48 4.77
CA ALA A 465 -16.02 -2.78 4.42
C ALA A 465 -15.22 -3.85 5.18
N ALA A 466 -15.86 -4.95 5.56
CA ALA A 466 -15.23 -6.02 6.30
C ALA A 466 -15.44 -7.38 5.64
N ARG A 467 -14.52 -8.30 5.87
CA ARG A 467 -14.55 -9.66 5.32
C ARG A 467 -14.06 -10.64 6.36
N ASN A 468 -14.83 -11.70 6.63
CA ASN A 468 -14.29 -12.88 7.31
C ASN A 468 -13.26 -13.55 6.39
N ILE A 469 -12.09 -13.93 6.88
CA ILE A 469 -11.02 -14.50 6.02
C ILE A 469 -11.45 -15.75 5.24
N ASN A 470 -12.45 -16.48 5.75
CA ASN A 470 -13.04 -17.64 5.10
C ASN A 470 -14.20 -17.29 4.16
N SER A 471 -14.68 -16.04 4.18
CA SER A 471 -15.67 -15.51 3.23
C SER A 471 -14.99 -15.07 1.94
N ASN A 472 -15.70 -15.22 0.83
CA ASN A 472 -15.24 -14.79 -0.48
C ASN A 472 -15.61 -13.37 -0.84
N GLU A 473 -16.58 -12.81 -0.13
CA GLU A 473 -17.16 -11.53 -0.43
C GLU A 473 -16.84 -10.56 0.70
N TRP A 474 -16.53 -9.33 0.31
CA TRP A 474 -16.54 -8.19 1.19
C TRP A 474 -17.99 -7.80 1.50
N SER A 475 -18.23 -7.30 2.70
CA SER A 475 -19.51 -6.66 3.03
C SER A 475 -19.78 -5.48 2.09
N GLN A 476 -21.02 -5.01 2.07
CA GLN A 476 -21.31 -3.70 1.50
C GLN A 476 -20.51 -2.62 2.24
N ALA A 477 -20.15 -1.57 1.51
CA ALA A 477 -19.51 -0.39 2.07
C ALA A 477 -20.46 0.32 3.04
N LYS A 478 -19.96 0.70 4.21
CA LYS A 478 -20.65 1.51 5.22
C LYS A 478 -19.96 2.85 5.35
N ASN A 479 -20.71 3.93 5.17
CA ASN A 479 -20.27 5.28 5.52
C ASN A 479 -20.32 5.42 7.05
N ILE A 480 -19.23 5.85 7.68
CA ILE A 480 -19.13 5.96 9.15
C ILE A 480 -19.03 7.39 9.67
N THR A 481 -18.95 8.41 8.80
CA THR A 481 -18.82 9.80 9.24
C THR A 481 -19.95 10.70 8.79
N GLU A 482 -20.41 10.56 7.55
CA GLU A 482 -21.42 11.44 6.94
C GLU A 482 -21.21 12.91 7.33
N SER A 483 -19.99 13.45 7.22
CA SER A 483 -19.60 14.71 7.84
C SER A 483 -19.56 15.88 6.85
N PHE A 484 -19.73 17.11 7.34
CA PHE A 484 -19.63 18.31 6.49
C PHE A 484 -18.20 18.82 6.38
N ASP A 485 -17.41 18.58 7.43
CA ASP A 485 -15.98 18.80 7.40
C ASP A 485 -15.33 17.77 6.51
N TYR A 486 -14.19 18.11 5.91
CA TYR A 486 -13.48 17.12 5.12
C TYR A 486 -12.82 16.09 6.02
N ASP A 487 -13.16 14.82 5.83
CA ASP A 487 -12.41 13.71 6.40
C ASP A 487 -11.05 13.61 5.70
N ARG A 488 -9.99 13.67 6.50
CA ARG A 488 -8.62 13.72 5.98
C ARG A 488 -7.59 13.23 6.98
N ILE A 489 -6.52 12.68 6.44
CA ILE A 489 -5.35 12.19 7.16
C ILE A 489 -5.80 11.21 8.25
N THR A 490 -6.49 10.19 7.79
CA THR A 490 -7.24 9.24 8.62
C THR A 490 -6.46 7.94 8.83
N TRP A 491 -6.50 7.42 10.05
CA TRP A 491 -5.77 6.21 10.44
C TRP A 491 -6.60 5.30 11.35
N VAL A 492 -6.72 4.03 10.97
CA VAL A 492 -7.03 2.94 11.92
C VAL A 492 -5.72 2.25 12.35
N PRO A 493 -5.65 1.62 13.54
CA PRO A 493 -4.48 0.88 13.96
C PRO A 493 -4.27 -0.33 13.05
N ASP A 494 -3.02 -0.77 12.90
CA ASP A 494 -2.65 -1.90 12.03
C ASP A 494 -3.25 -3.26 12.44
N LYS A 495 -3.67 -3.37 13.71
CA LYS A 495 -4.50 -4.46 14.27
C LYS A 495 -5.71 -3.87 14.99
N ILE A 496 -6.88 -4.47 14.83
CA ILE A 496 -8.16 -3.98 15.39
C ILE A 496 -8.82 -5.00 16.33
N PRO A 497 -9.78 -4.58 17.20
CA PRO A 497 -10.50 -5.48 18.10
C PRO A 497 -11.19 -6.65 17.38
N ASN A 498 -11.16 -7.84 17.99
CA ASN A 498 -11.68 -9.08 17.38
C ASN A 498 -13.20 -9.09 17.17
N ASP A 499 -13.93 -8.37 18.01
CA ASP A 499 -15.39 -8.24 17.92
C ASP A 499 -15.82 -7.13 16.95
N LEU A 500 -14.87 -6.43 16.32
CA LEU A 500 -15.10 -5.31 15.42
C LEU A 500 -15.90 -4.16 16.05
N LYS A 501 -15.82 -4.02 17.38
CA LYS A 501 -16.45 -2.94 18.13
C LYS A 501 -15.44 -1.94 18.65
N ASN A 502 -15.87 -0.70 18.80
CA ASN A 502 -15.07 0.41 19.29
C ASN A 502 -13.70 0.49 18.59
N ILE A 503 -13.70 0.30 17.27
CA ILE A 503 -12.48 0.35 16.46
C ILE A 503 -11.95 1.79 16.50
N PRO A 504 -10.71 2.02 16.94
CA PRO A 504 -10.18 3.37 17.04
C PRO A 504 -9.95 3.98 15.66
N LEU A 505 -10.28 5.27 15.52
CA LEU A 505 -10.16 6.01 14.27
C LEU A 505 -9.55 7.39 14.55
N LEU A 506 -8.36 7.62 14.02
CA LEU A 506 -7.65 8.90 14.09
C LEU A 506 -7.94 9.71 12.83
N LYS A 507 -8.15 11.03 12.94
CA LYS A 507 -8.15 11.98 11.81
C LYS A 507 -7.49 13.29 12.18
N LEU A 508 -7.13 14.12 11.19
CA LEU A 508 -6.68 15.49 11.45
C LEU A 508 -7.74 16.52 11.06
N ILE A 509 -7.89 17.54 11.90
CA ILE A 509 -8.64 18.75 11.57
C ILE A 509 -7.77 19.97 11.80
N SER A 510 -7.90 20.98 10.93
CA SER A 510 -7.25 22.28 11.19
C SER A 510 -7.91 22.91 12.42
N ILE A 511 -7.11 23.48 13.33
CA ILE A 511 -7.64 24.14 14.54
C ILE A 511 -8.56 25.30 14.13
N PRO A 512 -9.85 25.31 14.53
CA PRO A 512 -10.78 26.39 14.22
C PRO A 512 -10.32 27.75 14.74
N ILE A 513 -10.62 28.80 13.99
CA ILE A 513 -10.38 30.19 14.38
C ILE A 513 -11.73 30.82 14.73
N GLU A 514 -11.83 31.39 15.93
CA GLU A 514 -13.05 32.06 16.37
C GLU A 514 -13.33 33.29 15.48
N GLY A 515 -14.59 33.42 15.02
CA GLY A 515 -15.02 34.52 14.15
C GLY A 515 -14.61 34.40 12.68
N GLU A 516 -13.95 33.31 12.28
CA GLU A 516 -13.61 33.01 10.88
C GLU A 516 -14.88 32.77 10.05
N SER A 517 -14.87 33.21 8.77
CA SER A 517 -15.97 32.94 7.86
C SER A 517 -16.06 31.45 7.51
N ASP A 518 -17.25 30.92 7.20
CA ASP A 518 -17.39 29.51 6.80
C ASP A 518 -16.53 29.18 5.55
N VAL A 519 -16.36 30.15 4.63
CA VAL A 519 -15.52 30.03 3.43
C VAL A 519 -14.05 29.85 3.81
N ASP A 520 -13.53 30.72 4.67
CA ASP A 520 -12.13 30.69 5.10
C ASP A 520 -11.85 29.43 5.92
N ALA A 521 -12.79 29.03 6.80
CA ALA A 521 -12.71 27.79 7.56
C ALA A 521 -12.61 26.57 6.64
N ARG A 522 -13.41 26.53 5.57
CA ARG A 522 -13.41 25.45 4.58
C ARG A 522 -12.12 25.39 3.76
N ILE A 523 -11.53 26.54 3.44
CA ILE A 523 -10.20 26.62 2.80
C ILE A 523 -9.11 26.15 3.79
N ARG A 524 -9.19 26.56 5.06
CA ARG A 524 -8.25 26.18 6.12
C ARG A 524 -8.25 24.68 6.40
N GLN A 525 -9.38 23.99 6.26
CA GLN A 525 -9.46 22.53 6.31
C GLN A 525 -8.66 21.82 5.21
N ARG A 526 -8.17 22.54 4.19
CA ARG A 526 -7.33 22.00 3.10
C ARG A 526 -5.86 22.42 3.22
N MET A 527 -5.46 23.05 4.33
CA MET A 527 -4.06 23.42 4.60
C MET A 527 -3.34 22.32 5.38
N LEU A 528 -2.10 22.03 5.01
CA LEU A 528 -1.28 20.96 5.59
C LEU A 528 -0.21 21.47 6.55
N ASP A 529 0.57 22.47 6.14
CA ASP A 529 1.83 22.88 6.77
C ASP A 529 1.83 24.28 7.39
N THR A 530 0.92 25.13 6.93
CA THR A 530 0.81 26.53 7.37
C THR A 530 -0.15 26.75 8.53
N VAL A 531 -0.91 25.75 8.97
CA VAL A 531 -1.87 25.91 10.09
C VAL A 531 -1.77 24.76 11.08
N PRO A 532 -1.90 25.05 12.38
CA PRO A 532 -1.90 24.03 13.41
C PRO A 532 -3.12 23.12 13.27
N GLN A 533 -2.97 21.89 13.77
CA GLN A 533 -3.93 20.81 13.61
C GLN A 533 -4.28 20.21 14.97
N TYR A 534 -5.53 19.78 15.15
CA TYR A 534 -5.86 18.79 16.16
C TYR A 534 -5.71 17.38 15.58
N VAL A 535 -5.15 16.50 16.40
CA VAL A 535 -5.29 15.05 16.24
C VAL A 535 -6.60 14.68 16.93
N MET A 536 -7.54 14.15 16.17
CA MET A 536 -8.85 13.74 16.65
C MET A 536 -8.88 12.22 16.75
N LEU A 537 -9.58 11.69 17.75
CA LEU A 537 -9.82 10.26 17.94
C LEU A 537 -11.32 10.00 18.07
N GLY A 538 -11.84 9.05 17.31
CA GLY A 538 -13.20 8.54 17.39
C GLY A 538 -13.22 7.02 17.39
N PHE A 539 -14.41 6.45 17.50
CA PHE A 539 -14.63 5.00 17.57
C PHE A 539 -15.83 4.61 16.73
N PHE A 540 -15.75 3.45 16.06
CA PHE A 540 -16.87 2.91 15.27
C PHE A 540 -16.98 1.40 15.41
N ASP A 541 -18.17 0.88 15.10
CA ASP A 541 -18.47 -0.54 15.05
C ASP A 541 -18.63 -1.01 13.58
N ALA A 542 -18.14 -2.21 13.30
CA ALA A 542 -18.24 -2.87 12.01
C ALA A 542 -18.71 -4.35 12.11
N ASP A 543 -19.23 -4.77 13.27
CA ASP A 543 -19.79 -6.11 13.44
C ASP A 543 -21.12 -6.29 12.68
N ASP A 544 -21.92 -5.23 12.61
CA ASP A 544 -23.20 -5.19 11.90
C ASP A 544 -23.07 -5.54 10.42
N ILE A 545 -22.06 -5.00 9.72
CA ILE A 545 -21.86 -5.21 8.28
C ILE A 545 -21.43 -6.63 7.90
N ILE A 546 -20.87 -7.39 8.84
CA ILE A 546 -20.52 -8.80 8.61
C ILE A 546 -21.74 -9.71 8.81
N THR A 547 -22.70 -9.32 9.65
CA THR A 547 -23.90 -10.14 9.95
C THR A 547 -24.98 -10.06 8.87
N LEU A 548 -24.96 -9.04 8.02
CA LEU A 548 -25.90 -8.87 6.91
C LEU A 548 -25.51 -9.80 5.75
N LYS A 549 -26.06 -11.03 5.76
CA LYS A 549 -26.06 -11.89 4.56
C LYS A 549 -26.86 -11.21 3.45
N VAL A 550 -26.18 -10.81 2.38
CA VAL A 550 -26.78 -10.41 1.09
C VAL A 550 -27.36 -11.67 0.39
N PRO A 551 -28.43 -11.54 -0.42
CA PRO A 551 -29.37 -12.62 -0.75
C PRO A 551 -28.77 -13.80 -1.51
N GLU A 552 -29.31 -15.00 -1.27
CA GLU A 552 -29.01 -16.23 -2.02
C GLU A 552 -29.16 -16.02 -3.55
N GLN A 553 -28.10 -16.34 -4.29
CA GLN A 553 -28.12 -16.39 -5.74
C GLN A 553 -28.58 -17.76 -6.26
N SER A 554 -29.48 -17.70 -7.23
CA SER A 554 -30.10 -18.79 -7.96
C SER A 554 -29.24 -19.38 -9.10
N ALA A 555 -29.39 -20.71 -9.28
CA ALA A 555 -29.09 -21.57 -10.44
C ALA A 555 -27.62 -22.01 -10.70
N PRO A 556 -27.39 -23.27 -11.18
CA PRO A 556 -26.06 -23.83 -11.32
C PRO A 556 -25.37 -23.29 -12.59
N ILE A 557 -24.36 -22.46 -12.39
CA ILE A 557 -23.48 -21.94 -13.42
C ILE A 557 -22.34 -22.96 -13.63
N SER A 558 -21.75 -23.01 -14.83
CA SER A 558 -20.51 -23.73 -15.09
C SER A 558 -19.46 -23.34 -14.04
N GLU A 559 -19.16 -24.24 -13.10
CA GLU A 559 -18.45 -23.89 -11.86
C GLU A 559 -17.04 -23.33 -12.07
N ILE A 560 -16.42 -23.67 -13.21
CA ILE A 560 -15.12 -23.15 -13.65
C ILE A 560 -15.18 -22.67 -15.11
N SER A 561 -14.50 -21.57 -15.42
CA SER A 561 -14.39 -21.00 -16.76
C SER A 561 -13.00 -20.38 -17.01
N ASN A 562 -12.75 -19.88 -18.23
CA ASN A 562 -11.55 -19.11 -18.61
C ASN A 562 -10.18 -19.77 -18.31
N ILE A 563 -10.07 -21.08 -18.47
CA ILE A 563 -8.83 -21.82 -18.15
C ILE A 563 -7.71 -21.51 -19.15
N LYS A 564 -6.60 -20.98 -18.66
CA LYS A 564 -5.37 -20.68 -19.43
C LYS A 564 -4.12 -21.27 -18.75
N VAL A 565 -3.12 -21.61 -19.54
CA VAL A 565 -1.80 -22.06 -19.08
C VAL A 565 -0.72 -21.35 -19.88
N TYR A 566 0.20 -20.68 -19.20
CA TYR A 566 1.17 -19.75 -19.82
C TYR A 566 2.40 -19.51 -18.92
N PRO A 567 3.48 -18.87 -19.41
CA PRO A 567 3.80 -18.75 -20.83
C PRO A 567 3.98 -20.14 -21.45
N ASN A 568 3.76 -20.25 -22.75
CA ASN A 568 3.98 -21.50 -23.47
C ASN A 568 4.83 -21.19 -24.72
N PRO A 569 6.14 -21.49 -24.73
CA PRO A 569 6.86 -22.28 -23.70
C PRO A 569 7.16 -21.53 -22.39
N ALA A 570 7.28 -22.26 -21.27
CA ALA A 570 7.71 -21.77 -19.96
C ALA A 570 9.17 -22.12 -19.67
N SER A 571 9.95 -21.19 -19.12
CA SER A 571 11.40 -21.36 -18.93
C SER A 571 11.90 -21.23 -17.48
N ASP A 572 11.09 -20.70 -16.56
CA ASP A 572 11.46 -20.62 -15.14
C ASP A 572 10.23 -20.80 -14.23
N VAL A 573 9.15 -20.12 -14.58
CA VAL A 573 7.85 -20.23 -13.91
C VAL A 573 6.75 -20.41 -14.97
N GLY A 574 5.84 -21.34 -14.72
CA GLY A 574 4.58 -21.49 -15.45
C GLY A 574 3.39 -21.09 -14.56
N TYR A 575 2.25 -20.82 -15.19
CA TYR A 575 1.05 -20.34 -14.54
C TYR A 575 -0.18 -21.07 -15.08
N VAL A 576 -1.17 -21.27 -14.21
CA VAL A 576 -2.50 -21.79 -14.51
C VAL A 576 -3.52 -20.77 -14.00
N GLU A 577 -4.32 -20.21 -14.90
CA GLU A 577 -5.36 -19.23 -14.59
C GLU A 577 -6.73 -19.82 -14.90
N PHE A 578 -7.73 -19.50 -14.07
CA PHE A 578 -9.13 -19.88 -14.28
C PHE A 578 -10.06 -18.96 -13.48
N THR A 579 -11.35 -18.97 -13.80
CA THR A 579 -12.40 -18.24 -13.07
C THR A 579 -13.33 -19.24 -12.41
N THR A 580 -13.70 -19.01 -11.16
CA THR A 580 -14.75 -19.77 -10.48
C THR A 580 -15.86 -18.86 -9.99
N ASP A 581 -17.10 -19.24 -10.25
CA ASP A 581 -18.28 -18.46 -9.83
C ASP A 581 -18.65 -18.76 -8.37
N THR A 582 -18.28 -19.95 -7.89
CA THR A 582 -18.51 -20.40 -6.52
C THR A 582 -17.28 -21.12 -5.96
N GLN A 583 -17.26 -21.35 -4.65
CA GLN A 583 -16.23 -22.13 -4.01
C GLN A 583 -16.39 -23.63 -4.33
N ILE A 584 -15.38 -24.21 -4.98
CA ILE A 584 -15.38 -25.62 -5.36
C ILE A 584 -14.04 -26.29 -5.03
N PRO A 585 -14.03 -27.55 -4.56
CA PRO A 585 -12.81 -28.32 -4.42
C PRO A 585 -12.25 -28.68 -5.79
N LEU A 586 -10.98 -28.40 -6.04
CA LEU A 586 -10.29 -28.84 -7.25
C LEU A 586 -8.85 -29.30 -7.00
N THR A 587 -8.37 -30.15 -7.89
CA THR A 587 -6.97 -30.58 -7.95
C THR A 587 -6.38 -30.18 -9.30
N ILE A 588 -5.24 -29.51 -9.30
CA ILE A 588 -4.44 -29.24 -10.50
C ILE A 588 -3.16 -30.05 -10.41
N SER A 589 -2.91 -30.90 -11.40
CA SER A 589 -1.71 -31.73 -11.46
C SER A 589 -0.97 -31.53 -12.77
N LEU A 590 0.35 -31.73 -12.74
CA LEU A 590 1.20 -31.74 -13.92
C LEU A 590 1.57 -33.17 -14.32
N TYR A 591 1.44 -33.49 -15.60
CA TYR A 591 1.79 -34.79 -16.19
C TYR A 591 2.79 -34.62 -17.33
N ASP A 592 3.72 -35.56 -17.49
CA ASP A 592 4.64 -35.58 -18.63
C ASP A 592 3.97 -36.09 -19.93
N ILE A 593 4.71 -36.12 -21.05
CA ILE A 593 4.22 -36.63 -22.34
C ILE A 593 3.76 -38.09 -22.30
N TYR A 594 4.22 -38.87 -21.33
CA TYR A 594 3.86 -40.28 -21.17
C TYR A 594 2.68 -40.47 -20.22
N GLY A 595 2.07 -39.38 -19.74
CA GLY A 595 0.96 -39.41 -18.80
C GLY A 595 1.38 -39.78 -17.37
N ARG A 596 2.68 -39.70 -17.04
CA ARG A 596 3.15 -39.90 -15.67
C ARG A 596 2.94 -38.60 -14.90
N LYS A 597 2.29 -38.70 -13.73
CA LYS A 597 2.09 -37.56 -12.84
C LYS A 597 3.45 -37.10 -12.30
N VAL A 598 3.81 -35.87 -12.60
CA VAL A 598 5.03 -35.21 -12.12
C VAL A 598 4.81 -34.67 -10.71
N GLY A 599 3.64 -34.08 -10.45
CA GLY A 599 3.28 -33.55 -9.16
C GLY A 599 1.88 -32.91 -9.14
N ASP A 600 1.39 -32.60 -7.95
CA ASP A 600 0.25 -31.71 -7.77
C ASP A 600 0.74 -30.26 -7.74
N LEU A 601 0.20 -29.44 -8.63
CA LEU A 601 0.42 -27.98 -8.64
C LEU A 601 -0.49 -27.32 -7.60
N PHE A 602 -1.69 -27.87 -7.38
CA PHE A 602 -2.64 -27.39 -6.39
C PHE A 602 -3.62 -28.50 -5.98
N LYS A 603 -4.06 -28.49 -4.73
CA LYS A 603 -5.13 -29.36 -4.24
C LYS A 603 -5.85 -28.68 -3.07
N GLY A 604 -7.09 -28.27 -3.28
CA GLY A 604 -7.86 -27.57 -2.26
C GLY A 604 -9.16 -26.96 -2.78
N ASN A 605 -9.79 -26.11 -1.96
CA ASN A 605 -10.97 -25.35 -2.35
C ASN A 605 -10.54 -24.04 -3.03
N THR A 606 -11.27 -23.60 -4.06
CA THR A 606 -11.09 -22.30 -4.70
C THR A 606 -12.11 -21.28 -4.23
N PHE A 607 -11.93 -20.01 -4.61
CA PHE A 607 -12.77 -18.90 -4.19
C PHE A 607 -13.41 -18.22 -5.39
N THR A 608 -14.52 -17.50 -5.18
CA THR A 608 -15.16 -16.76 -6.27
C THR A 608 -14.22 -15.70 -6.85
N GLY A 609 -14.23 -15.55 -8.19
CA GLY A 609 -13.41 -14.60 -8.93
C GLY A 609 -12.31 -15.26 -9.77
N VAL A 610 -11.34 -14.45 -10.20
CA VAL A 610 -10.22 -14.91 -11.02
C VAL A 610 -9.11 -15.45 -10.12
N GLN A 611 -8.59 -16.63 -10.46
CA GLN A 611 -7.59 -17.39 -9.71
C GLN A 611 -6.36 -17.66 -10.58
N GLY A 612 -5.17 -17.62 -9.97
CA GLY A 612 -3.90 -17.91 -10.62
C GLY A 612 -2.97 -18.76 -9.74
N ILE A 613 -2.49 -19.87 -10.28
CA ILE A 613 -1.50 -20.75 -9.64
C ILE A 613 -0.20 -20.67 -10.43
N SER A 614 0.89 -20.31 -9.76
CA SER A 614 2.24 -20.37 -10.32
C SER A 614 2.93 -21.69 -9.94
N PHE A 615 3.85 -22.16 -10.78
CA PHE A 615 4.70 -23.32 -10.48
C PHE A 615 6.08 -23.14 -11.10
N LYS A 616 7.12 -23.59 -10.38
CA LYS A 616 8.50 -23.53 -10.88
C LYS A 616 8.74 -24.63 -11.91
N THR A 617 9.46 -24.31 -12.98
CA THR A 617 9.92 -25.30 -13.98
C THR A 617 11.30 -25.86 -13.64
N SER A 618 12.01 -25.26 -12.67
CA SER A 618 13.31 -25.74 -12.23
C SER A 618 13.24 -27.19 -11.74
N GLY A 619 14.09 -28.05 -12.31
CA GLY A 619 14.10 -29.48 -12.06
C GLY A 619 13.24 -30.33 -13.01
N LEU A 620 12.47 -29.71 -13.90
CA LEU A 620 11.76 -30.40 -14.99
C LEU A 620 12.66 -30.53 -16.23
N ALA A 621 12.48 -31.57 -17.04
CA ALA A 621 13.19 -31.69 -18.32
C ALA A 621 12.46 -30.86 -19.40
N SER A 622 13.20 -30.27 -20.34
CA SER A 622 12.62 -29.56 -21.48
C SER A 622 11.75 -30.51 -22.31
N GLY A 623 10.51 -30.13 -22.58
CA GLY A 623 9.51 -30.98 -23.22
C GLY A 623 8.07 -30.55 -22.97
N VAL A 624 7.11 -31.31 -23.52
CA VAL A 624 5.68 -31.01 -23.40
C VAL A 624 5.11 -31.66 -22.12
N TYR A 625 4.27 -30.93 -21.40
CA TYR A 625 3.56 -31.40 -20.21
C TYR A 625 2.06 -31.10 -20.36
N ASN A 626 1.23 -31.82 -19.61
CA ASN A 626 -0.20 -31.57 -19.49
C ASN A 626 -0.53 -31.10 -18.08
N VAL A 627 -1.14 -29.93 -17.96
CA VAL A 627 -1.82 -29.46 -16.77
C VAL A 627 -3.24 -30.02 -16.79
N VAL A 628 -3.59 -30.81 -15.79
CA VAL A 628 -4.91 -31.43 -15.65
C VAL A 628 -5.61 -30.86 -14.42
N ILE A 629 -6.77 -30.26 -14.64
CA ILE A 629 -7.66 -29.72 -13.62
C ILE A 629 -8.80 -30.71 -13.41
N GLU A 630 -8.94 -31.20 -12.17
CA GLU A 630 -9.99 -32.11 -11.76
C GLU A 630 -10.95 -31.39 -10.80
N VAL A 631 -12.22 -31.27 -11.19
CA VAL A 631 -13.29 -30.64 -10.41
C VAL A 631 -14.58 -31.45 -10.54
N ASN A 632 -15.18 -31.84 -9.41
CA ASN A 632 -16.41 -32.66 -9.38
C ASN A 632 -16.38 -33.90 -10.30
N GLY A 633 -15.22 -34.56 -10.39
CA GLY A 633 -15.00 -35.75 -11.22
C GLY A 633 -14.81 -35.47 -12.72
N GLN A 634 -14.92 -34.22 -13.16
CA GLN A 634 -14.57 -33.80 -14.53
C GLN A 634 -13.09 -33.44 -14.62
N LYS A 635 -12.47 -33.79 -15.75
CA LYS A 635 -11.06 -33.47 -16.04
C LYS A 635 -10.96 -32.56 -17.24
N ILE A 636 -10.26 -31.43 -17.07
CA ILE A 636 -9.93 -30.48 -18.12
C ILE A 636 -8.42 -30.47 -18.28
N SER A 637 -7.91 -30.68 -19.50
CA SER A 637 -6.47 -30.76 -19.78
C SER A 637 -6.01 -29.61 -20.68
N LYS A 638 -4.86 -29.01 -20.36
CA LYS A 638 -4.17 -27.99 -21.15
C LYS A 638 -2.69 -28.33 -21.27
N ALA A 639 -2.13 -28.22 -22.47
CA ALA A 639 -0.72 -28.49 -22.71
C ALA A 639 0.16 -27.26 -22.44
N ILE A 640 1.37 -27.48 -21.92
CA ILE A 640 2.42 -26.47 -21.76
C ILE A 640 3.76 -27.06 -22.19
N ASN A 641 4.55 -26.30 -22.96
CA ASN A 641 5.91 -26.67 -23.31
C ASN A 641 6.87 -26.05 -22.28
N ILE A 642 7.85 -26.80 -21.79
CA ILE A 642 8.86 -26.34 -20.83
C ILE A 642 10.22 -26.33 -21.53
N VAL A 643 10.99 -25.26 -21.33
CA VAL A 643 12.33 -25.07 -21.91
C VAL A 643 13.27 -24.56 -20.82
N ASN A 644 14.01 -25.48 -20.22
CA ASN A 644 15.09 -25.19 -19.28
C ASN A 644 16.47 -25.21 -19.96
#